data_AF-A0A7J7TU00-F1
#
_entry.id   AF-A0A7J7TU00-F1
#
_cell.length_a   1.000
_cell.length_b   1.000
_cell.length_c   1.000
_cell.angle_alpha   90.00
_cell.angle_beta   90.00
_cell.angle_gamma   90.00
#
_symmetry.space_group_name_H-M   'P 1'
#
loop_
_entity.id
_entity.type
_entity.pdbx_description
1 polymer ?
#
loop_
_entity_poly.entity_id
_entity_poly.type
_entity_poly.pdbx_seq_one_letter_code
_entity_poly.pdbx_strand_id
1 'polypeptide(L)'
;MKLVWPSAKLLQAAAGASARACHHITSNVLPLLLEQFHKHSQSNQRRTILEMILGFLKLQQKWSSEDKGERPLSVFKDQLCSLVFTALTDPNTQLQLVGIRTLTVLGAQPDLLSPGDLELAVGHLYRLSFLEEDAQSCRMAALEASGALATLYPVAFSSHLVPKLAEELCMGESDLAREDGSTKRSRHLRCLQALSAVSTHPSIVKETLPLLLQHLCQMNKGNLAAEPSEVIAVCQSLQRVAEKCQLDPESCWYFHQTAIPCLLALAVQASMPEKEHSIMRKVLLEDEVLAAMVSVIGTATTHLSPDLAAQSVACIVPLFLDGNISFLPENSFPCRFQPFQDGSSGQRRLVALLMAFVCSLPRNVEIPQLNQLMRELLELSCCQGCPFSSTAAAKCFAGLLNKHPAGQQLDEFLQLAVDKVEAGLGSGAHRSQAFTLLLWVTKALVLRYHPLGSCLTDRLMGLLSDAELGPKAADGFSLLMSDCTDVLTRAGHADVRIMFRQRFFTDNVPALVQGFHAAPQDVKPNYLKGLSHVLNRLPKPVLLPELPTLLSLLLEALSCPDCVVQLSTLSCLQPLLLEAPQVMSLHVDTLVTKFLNLSSSPSMAVRIAALQCMHALTRLPTPVLLPYKPQVIRALAKPLDDKKRLVRKEAVSARGEWFLLGSPGS
;
A
#
# COMPACT_ATOMS: atom_id res chain seq x y z
N MET A 1 22.14 -21.15 -34.12
CA MET A 1 21.05 -20.70 -33.21
C MET A 1 19.86 -20.02 -33.88
N LYS A 2 19.98 -19.27 -35.00
CA LYS A 2 18.85 -18.48 -35.57
C LYS A 2 17.54 -19.27 -35.80
N LEU A 3 17.61 -20.54 -36.18
CA LEU A 3 16.42 -21.38 -36.45
C LEU A 3 15.96 -22.22 -35.25
N VAL A 4 16.75 -22.30 -34.17
CA VAL A 4 16.49 -23.23 -33.05
C VAL A 4 15.27 -22.79 -32.23
N TRP A 5 15.11 -21.49 -32.02
CA TRP A 5 13.94 -20.94 -31.32
C TRP A 5 12.62 -21.13 -32.09
N PRO A 6 12.51 -20.75 -33.38
CA PRO A 6 11.27 -20.98 -34.13
C PRO A 6 10.96 -22.47 -34.29
N SER A 7 11.96 -23.35 -34.44
CA SER A 7 11.71 -24.79 -34.47
C SER A 7 11.20 -25.33 -33.14
N ALA A 8 11.75 -24.87 -32.01
CA ALA A 8 11.26 -25.24 -30.68
C ALA A 8 9.81 -24.79 -30.46
N LYS A 9 9.43 -23.60 -30.95
CA LYS A 9 8.03 -23.11 -30.90
C LYS A 9 7.07 -23.99 -31.70
N LEU A 10 7.46 -24.45 -32.89
CA LEU A 10 6.65 -25.38 -33.69
C LEU A 10 6.45 -26.72 -32.97
N LEU A 11 7.54 -27.27 -32.40
CA LEU A 11 7.49 -28.50 -31.63
C LEU A 11 6.64 -28.36 -30.36
N GLN A 12 6.71 -27.22 -29.66
CA GLN A 12 5.85 -26.92 -28.51
C GLN A 12 4.37 -26.82 -28.92
N ALA A 13 4.07 -26.22 -30.07
CA ALA A 13 2.70 -26.15 -30.58
C ALA A 13 2.14 -27.55 -30.89
N ALA A 14 2.94 -28.41 -31.54
CA ALA A 14 2.57 -29.79 -31.82
C ALA A 14 2.42 -30.62 -30.52
N ALA A 15 3.34 -30.47 -29.57
CA ALA A 15 3.26 -31.10 -28.25
C ALA A 15 2.03 -30.63 -27.47
N GLY A 16 1.63 -29.38 -27.63
CA GLY A 16 0.44 -28.80 -27.01
C GLY A 16 -0.89 -29.26 -27.60
N ALA A 17 -0.91 -30.13 -28.61
CA ALA A 17 -2.13 -30.58 -29.27
C ALA A 17 -2.85 -31.73 -28.55
N SER A 18 -2.11 -32.63 -27.88
CA SER A 18 -2.67 -33.73 -27.08
C SER A 18 -1.63 -34.29 -26.10
N ALA A 19 -2.08 -34.98 -25.04
CA ALA A 19 -1.19 -35.63 -24.07
C ALA A 19 -0.20 -36.62 -24.74
N ARG A 20 -0.68 -37.44 -25.68
CA ARG A 20 0.16 -38.40 -26.44
C ARG A 20 1.21 -37.72 -27.30
N ALA A 21 0.83 -36.65 -28.01
CA ALA A 21 1.78 -35.86 -28.80
C ALA A 21 2.82 -35.20 -27.90
N CYS A 22 2.40 -34.65 -26.76
CA CYS A 22 3.29 -34.08 -25.75
C CYS A 22 4.30 -35.12 -25.27
N HIS A 23 3.83 -36.30 -24.83
CA HIS A 23 4.67 -37.39 -24.37
C HIS A 23 5.72 -37.78 -25.41
N HIS A 24 5.28 -38.09 -26.64
CA HIS A 24 6.19 -38.55 -27.70
C HIS A 24 7.20 -37.48 -28.12
N ILE A 25 6.77 -36.22 -28.25
CA ILE A 25 7.67 -35.14 -28.66
C ILE A 25 8.67 -34.84 -27.54
N THR A 26 8.22 -34.73 -26.29
CA THR A 26 9.11 -34.40 -25.17
C THR A 26 10.15 -35.47 -24.89
N SER A 27 9.79 -36.76 -24.96
CA SER A 27 10.74 -37.86 -24.76
C SER A 27 11.87 -37.90 -25.81
N ASN A 28 11.58 -37.45 -27.04
CA ASN A 28 12.58 -37.36 -28.11
C ASN A 28 13.36 -36.03 -28.10
N VAL A 29 12.73 -34.93 -27.71
CA VAL A 29 13.33 -33.58 -27.76
C VAL A 29 14.19 -33.27 -26.53
N LEU A 30 13.79 -33.73 -25.34
CA LEU A 30 14.54 -33.45 -24.11
C LEU A 30 16.00 -33.92 -24.15
N PRO A 31 16.33 -35.16 -24.57
CA PRO A 31 17.73 -35.60 -24.69
C PRO A 31 18.57 -34.68 -25.57
N LEU A 32 18.01 -34.24 -26.71
CA LEU A 32 18.69 -33.36 -27.66
C LEU A 32 18.96 -31.98 -27.05
N LEU A 33 17.99 -31.42 -26.32
CA LEU A 33 18.16 -30.12 -25.65
C LEU A 33 19.13 -30.21 -24.48
N LEU A 34 19.12 -31.31 -23.72
CA LEU A 34 20.06 -31.57 -22.63
C LEU A 34 21.50 -31.67 -23.16
N GLU A 35 21.72 -32.43 -24.23
CA GLU A 35 23.03 -32.53 -24.87
C GLU A 35 23.53 -31.18 -25.39
N GLN A 36 22.64 -30.40 -26.03
CA GLN A 36 22.96 -29.04 -26.50
C GLN A 36 23.30 -28.10 -25.35
N PHE A 37 22.62 -28.20 -24.21
CA PHE A 37 22.93 -27.40 -23.03
C PHE A 37 24.37 -27.65 -22.53
N HIS A 38 24.79 -28.92 -22.48
CA HIS A 38 26.14 -29.28 -22.05
C HIS A 38 27.22 -28.93 -23.08
N LYS A 39 26.91 -29.01 -24.39
CA LYS A 39 27.84 -28.60 -25.46
C LYS A 39 28.13 -27.10 -25.47
N HIS A 40 27.18 -26.28 -25.08
CA HIS A 40 27.32 -24.82 -25.11
C HIS A 40 27.78 -24.26 -23.76
N SER A 41 28.90 -23.53 -23.76
CA SER A 41 29.46 -22.89 -22.54
C SER A 41 28.96 -21.46 -22.29
N GLN A 42 28.37 -20.80 -23.30
CA GLN A 42 27.93 -19.40 -23.17
C GLN A 42 26.60 -19.27 -22.40
N SER A 43 26.54 -18.43 -21.37
CA SER A 43 25.34 -18.25 -20.53
C SER A 43 24.09 -17.86 -21.33
N ASN A 44 24.21 -17.00 -22.35
CA ASN A 44 23.07 -16.62 -23.19
C ASN A 44 22.51 -17.79 -24.02
N GLN A 45 23.38 -18.71 -24.47
CA GLN A 45 22.97 -19.91 -25.20
C GLN A 45 22.28 -20.89 -24.25
N ARG A 46 22.89 -21.14 -23.09
CA ARG A 46 22.32 -21.95 -22.00
C ARG A 46 20.95 -21.45 -21.55
N ARG A 47 20.79 -20.13 -21.37
CA ARG A 47 19.51 -19.48 -21.05
C ARG A 47 18.45 -19.80 -22.09
N THR A 48 18.78 -19.60 -23.36
CA THR A 48 17.83 -19.80 -24.46
C THR A 48 17.42 -21.27 -24.58
N ILE A 49 18.34 -22.22 -24.38
CA ILE A 49 18.05 -23.66 -24.37
C ILE A 49 17.15 -24.02 -23.18
N LEU A 50 17.47 -23.52 -21.99
CA LEU A 50 16.66 -23.78 -20.79
C LEU A 50 15.25 -23.18 -20.90
N GLU A 51 15.08 -22.01 -21.55
CA GLU A 51 13.75 -21.46 -21.86
C GLU A 51 12.95 -22.38 -22.80
N MET A 52 13.60 -23.03 -23.76
CA MET A 52 12.93 -24.02 -24.62
C MET A 52 12.49 -25.25 -23.81
N ILE A 53 13.39 -25.79 -22.97
CA ILE A 53 13.10 -26.91 -22.06
C ILE A 53 11.91 -26.56 -21.15
N LEU A 54 11.93 -25.38 -20.54
CA LEU A 54 10.86 -24.88 -19.67
C LEU A 54 9.49 -24.89 -20.36
N GLY A 55 9.44 -24.52 -21.64
CA GLY A 55 8.19 -24.56 -22.41
C GLY A 55 7.62 -25.98 -22.54
N PHE A 56 8.48 -26.98 -22.77
CA PHE A 56 8.06 -28.38 -22.81
C PHE A 56 7.63 -28.92 -21.44
N LEU A 57 8.33 -28.55 -20.37
CA LEU A 57 7.97 -28.94 -19.00
C LEU A 57 6.59 -28.39 -18.59
N LYS A 58 6.27 -27.15 -18.95
CA LYS A 58 4.93 -26.57 -18.71
C LYS A 58 3.83 -27.29 -19.48
N LEU A 59 4.11 -27.75 -20.70
CA LEU A 59 3.15 -28.53 -21.48
C LEU A 59 2.90 -29.91 -20.85
N GLN A 60 3.95 -30.55 -20.31
CA GLN A 60 3.79 -31.79 -19.54
C GLN A 60 2.91 -31.59 -18.32
N GLN A 61 3.11 -30.52 -17.56
CA GLN A 61 2.25 -30.17 -16.42
C GLN A 61 0.76 -30.02 -16.83
N LYS A 62 0.50 -29.39 -17.99
CA LYS A 62 -0.86 -29.16 -18.48
C LYS A 62 -1.63 -30.46 -18.74
N TRP A 63 -0.95 -31.52 -19.17
CA TRP A 63 -1.55 -32.81 -19.54
C TRP A 63 -1.39 -33.89 -18.45
N SER A 64 -0.73 -33.56 -17.34
CA SER A 64 -0.38 -34.52 -16.27
C SER A 64 -1.58 -35.16 -15.54
N SER A 65 -2.80 -34.68 -15.75
CA SER A 65 -4.03 -35.22 -15.16
C SER A 65 -4.67 -36.37 -15.94
N GLU A 66 -4.31 -36.56 -17.22
CA GLU A 66 -5.06 -37.42 -18.15
C GLU A 66 -4.52 -38.85 -18.25
N ASP A 67 -3.21 -39.11 -18.05
CA ASP A 67 -2.60 -40.44 -18.19
C ASP A 67 -1.73 -40.81 -16.97
N LYS A 68 -2.21 -41.75 -16.14
CA LYS A 68 -1.51 -42.21 -14.91
C LYS A 68 -0.34 -43.18 -15.16
N GLY A 69 -0.09 -43.61 -16.40
CA GLY A 69 0.76 -44.76 -16.70
C GLY A 69 2.23 -44.46 -17.00
N GLU A 70 2.54 -43.32 -17.65
CA GLU A 70 3.89 -43.06 -18.17
C GLU A 70 4.40 -41.69 -17.69
N ARG A 71 5.45 -41.70 -16.87
CA ARG A 71 6.14 -40.49 -16.38
C ARG A 71 7.45 -40.30 -17.15
N PRO A 72 7.44 -39.79 -18.40
CA PRO A 72 8.64 -39.68 -19.24
C PRO A 72 9.74 -38.82 -18.62
N LEU A 73 9.36 -37.89 -17.73
CA LEU A 73 10.29 -37.01 -17.04
C LEU A 73 11.14 -37.71 -15.98
N SER A 74 10.72 -38.87 -15.46
CA SER A 74 11.48 -39.58 -14.42
C SER A 74 12.85 -40.03 -14.93
N VAL A 75 12.94 -40.42 -16.20
CA VAL A 75 14.18 -40.85 -16.86
C VAL A 75 15.18 -39.70 -16.99
N PHE A 76 14.69 -38.47 -17.13
CA PHE A 76 15.52 -37.26 -17.32
C PHE A 76 15.71 -36.45 -16.04
N LYS A 77 15.13 -36.90 -14.93
CA LYS A 77 15.05 -36.16 -13.68
C LYS A 77 16.42 -35.63 -13.23
N ASP A 78 17.41 -36.50 -13.06
CA ASP A 78 18.72 -36.11 -12.52
C ASP A 78 19.45 -35.14 -13.46
N GLN A 79 19.30 -35.31 -14.77
CA GLN A 79 19.86 -34.40 -15.78
C GLN A 79 19.18 -33.03 -15.74
N LEU A 80 17.86 -32.99 -15.56
CA LEU A 80 17.10 -31.74 -15.41
C LEU A 80 17.46 -31.01 -14.11
N CYS A 81 17.57 -31.72 -12.98
CA CYS A 81 18.02 -31.15 -11.71
C CYS A 81 19.44 -30.56 -11.85
N SER A 82 20.37 -31.32 -12.41
CA SER A 82 21.74 -30.86 -12.66
C SER A 82 21.79 -29.58 -13.50
N LEU A 83 20.99 -29.52 -14.57
CA LEU A 83 20.88 -28.36 -15.44
C LEU A 83 20.35 -27.15 -14.65
N VAL A 84 19.26 -27.32 -13.90
CA VAL A 84 18.68 -26.25 -13.09
C VAL A 84 19.67 -25.74 -12.06
N PHE A 85 20.34 -26.60 -11.29
CA PHE A 85 21.34 -26.18 -10.30
C PHE A 85 22.54 -25.48 -10.94
N THR A 86 22.95 -25.90 -12.14
CA THR A 86 23.96 -25.19 -12.94
C THR A 86 23.49 -23.79 -13.33
N ALA A 87 22.22 -23.64 -13.73
CA ALA A 87 21.65 -22.34 -14.06
C ALA A 87 21.52 -21.41 -12.84
N LEU A 88 21.20 -21.97 -11.67
CA LEU A 88 21.08 -21.23 -10.40
C LEU A 88 22.43 -20.79 -9.83
N THR A 89 23.55 -21.34 -10.30
CA THR A 89 24.92 -20.98 -9.87
C THR A 89 25.67 -20.12 -10.88
N ASP A 90 25.13 -19.95 -12.09
CA ASP A 90 25.71 -19.08 -13.11
C ASP A 90 25.63 -17.60 -12.69
N PRO A 91 26.65 -16.78 -12.97
CA PRO A 91 26.63 -15.35 -12.64
C PRO A 91 25.62 -14.55 -13.49
N ASN A 92 25.08 -15.13 -14.58
CA ASN A 92 24.12 -14.45 -15.43
C ASN A 92 22.72 -14.43 -14.78
N THR A 93 22.27 -13.24 -14.39
CA THR A 93 20.96 -13.02 -13.75
C THR A 93 19.78 -13.53 -14.57
N GLN A 94 19.82 -13.42 -15.89
CA GLN A 94 18.74 -13.91 -16.76
C GLN A 94 18.69 -15.45 -16.78
N LEU A 95 19.85 -16.12 -16.75
CA LEU A 95 19.92 -17.57 -16.65
C LEU A 95 19.42 -18.05 -15.27
N GLN A 96 19.81 -17.36 -14.19
CA GLN A 96 19.29 -17.65 -12.84
C GLN A 96 17.76 -17.53 -12.79
N LEU A 97 17.17 -16.46 -13.34
CA LEU A 97 15.72 -16.28 -13.39
C LEU A 97 15.00 -17.41 -14.13
N VAL A 98 15.56 -17.88 -15.25
CA VAL A 98 15.00 -19.03 -15.98
C VAL A 98 15.20 -20.31 -15.16
N GLY A 99 16.33 -20.47 -14.47
CA GLY A 99 16.59 -21.56 -13.53
C GLY A 99 15.53 -21.63 -12.43
N ILE A 100 15.24 -20.50 -11.75
CA ILE A 100 14.22 -20.41 -10.70
C ILE A 100 12.84 -20.80 -11.24
N ARG A 101 12.45 -20.28 -12.42
CA ARG A 101 11.18 -20.64 -13.07
C ARG A 101 11.11 -22.13 -13.45
N THR A 102 12.24 -22.72 -13.78
CA THR A 102 12.31 -24.14 -14.12
C THR A 102 12.21 -24.99 -12.86
N LEU A 103 12.88 -24.58 -11.78
CA LEU A 103 12.79 -25.23 -10.47
C LEU A 103 11.34 -25.27 -9.96
N THR A 104 10.60 -24.18 -10.06
CA THR A 104 9.19 -24.15 -9.63
C THR A 104 8.30 -25.06 -10.48
N VAL A 105 8.52 -25.13 -11.80
CA VAL A 105 7.78 -26.05 -12.69
C VAL A 105 8.13 -27.51 -12.41
N LEU A 106 9.40 -27.83 -12.10
CA LEU A 106 9.82 -29.18 -11.73
C LEU A 106 9.24 -29.61 -10.38
N GLY A 107 9.26 -28.72 -9.38
CA GLY A 107 8.66 -29.00 -8.07
C GLY A 107 7.14 -29.10 -8.11
N ALA A 108 6.48 -28.47 -9.08
CA ALA A 108 5.04 -28.66 -9.28
C ALA A 108 4.67 -30.03 -9.90
N GLN A 109 5.65 -30.84 -10.34
CA GLN A 109 5.40 -32.19 -10.84
C GLN A 109 5.25 -33.17 -9.68
N PRO A 110 4.17 -33.98 -9.64
CA PRO A 110 3.95 -34.94 -8.55
C PRO A 110 5.06 -36.01 -8.53
N ASP A 111 5.62 -36.24 -7.34
CA ASP A 111 6.65 -37.26 -7.04
C ASP A 111 7.93 -37.22 -7.92
N LEU A 112 8.24 -36.09 -8.56
CA LEU A 112 9.42 -36.02 -9.43
C LEU A 112 10.73 -35.84 -8.63
N LEU A 113 10.75 -34.89 -7.69
CA LEU A 113 11.96 -34.54 -6.92
C LEU A 113 12.16 -35.48 -5.74
N SER A 114 13.41 -35.94 -5.52
CA SER A 114 13.77 -36.70 -4.31
C SER A 114 14.01 -35.76 -3.12
N PRO A 115 14.03 -36.27 -1.88
CA PRO A 115 14.40 -35.47 -0.72
C PRO A 115 15.76 -34.77 -0.86
N GLY A 116 16.77 -35.43 -1.46
CA GLY A 116 18.08 -34.82 -1.70
C GLY A 116 18.04 -33.69 -2.75
N ASP A 117 17.20 -33.80 -3.78
CA ASP A 117 17.01 -32.71 -4.76
C ASP A 117 16.35 -31.50 -4.11
N LEU A 118 15.37 -31.75 -3.22
CA LEU A 118 14.67 -30.70 -2.48
C LEU A 118 15.60 -29.98 -1.51
N GLU A 119 16.48 -30.70 -0.81
CA GLU A 119 17.51 -30.10 0.05
C GLU A 119 18.43 -29.16 -0.74
N LEU A 120 18.94 -29.61 -1.90
CA LEU A 120 19.78 -28.78 -2.78
C LEU A 120 19.01 -27.57 -3.31
N ALA A 121 17.78 -27.78 -3.77
CA ALA A 121 16.91 -26.71 -4.26
C ALA A 121 16.68 -25.62 -3.20
N VAL A 122 16.35 -26.02 -1.96
CA VAL A 122 16.18 -25.11 -0.83
C VAL A 122 17.48 -24.36 -0.52
N GLY A 123 18.63 -25.05 -0.57
CA GLY A 123 19.95 -24.43 -0.41
C GLY A 123 20.24 -23.36 -1.46
N HIS A 124 19.92 -23.62 -2.73
CA HIS A 124 20.06 -22.62 -3.80
C HIS A 124 19.11 -21.44 -3.63
N LEU A 125 17.86 -21.69 -3.24
CA LEU A 125 16.89 -20.62 -2.98
C LEU A 125 17.32 -19.75 -1.80
N TYR A 126 17.86 -20.34 -0.73
CA TYR A 126 18.48 -19.59 0.37
C TYR A 126 19.60 -18.69 -0.14
N ARG A 127 20.54 -19.24 -0.90
CA ARG A 127 21.69 -18.50 -1.46
C ARG A 127 21.25 -17.31 -2.33
N LEU A 128 20.30 -17.53 -3.23
CA LEU A 128 19.78 -16.50 -4.15
C LEU A 128 18.89 -15.46 -3.45
N SER A 129 18.16 -15.85 -2.41
CA SER A 129 17.27 -14.93 -1.69
C SER A 129 17.98 -14.13 -0.60
N PHE A 130 19.02 -14.70 0.02
CA PHE A 130 19.66 -14.12 1.20
C PHE A 130 21.12 -13.71 0.98
N LEU A 131 21.95 -14.49 0.28
CA LEU A 131 23.41 -14.27 0.23
C LEU A 131 23.86 -13.36 -0.92
N GLU A 132 23.18 -13.38 -2.07
CA GLU A 132 23.54 -12.55 -3.23
C GLU A 132 22.99 -11.10 -3.11
N GLU A 133 23.86 -10.10 -3.26
CA GLU A 133 23.50 -8.68 -3.06
C GLU A 133 23.07 -7.95 -4.35
N ASP A 134 23.53 -8.39 -5.52
CA ASP A 134 23.55 -7.54 -6.73
C ASP A 134 22.28 -7.60 -7.61
N ALA A 135 21.36 -8.57 -7.39
CA ALA A 135 20.22 -8.80 -8.29
C ALA A 135 18.86 -8.82 -7.57
N GLN A 136 18.26 -7.63 -7.37
CA GLN A 136 16.93 -7.47 -6.78
C GLN A 136 15.85 -8.34 -7.46
N SER A 137 15.90 -8.48 -8.78
CA SER A 137 14.96 -9.30 -9.55
C SER A 137 15.11 -10.79 -9.27
N CYS A 138 16.33 -11.31 -9.20
CA CYS A 138 16.62 -12.70 -8.84
C CYS A 138 16.16 -13.00 -7.41
N ARG A 139 16.43 -12.07 -6.48
CA ARG A 139 15.99 -12.19 -5.08
C ARG A 139 14.48 -12.33 -4.97
N MET A 140 13.73 -11.43 -5.59
CA MET A 140 12.26 -11.48 -5.55
C MET A 140 11.72 -12.77 -6.19
N ALA A 141 12.29 -13.20 -7.32
CA ALA A 141 11.90 -14.45 -7.97
C ALA A 141 12.19 -15.68 -7.08
N ALA A 142 13.33 -15.69 -6.38
CA ALA A 142 13.69 -16.77 -5.45
C ALA A 142 12.74 -16.81 -4.24
N LEU A 143 12.36 -15.65 -3.69
CA LEU A 143 11.39 -15.56 -2.60
C LEU A 143 10.00 -16.07 -3.02
N GLU A 144 9.54 -15.68 -4.21
CA GLU A 144 8.27 -16.17 -4.78
C GLU A 144 8.31 -17.69 -5.00
N ALA A 145 9.41 -18.20 -5.55
CA ALA A 145 9.62 -19.63 -5.74
C ALA A 145 9.66 -20.40 -4.42
N SER A 146 10.32 -19.87 -3.38
CA SER A 146 10.33 -20.45 -2.03
C SER A 146 8.91 -20.57 -1.48
N GLY A 147 8.09 -19.53 -1.60
CA GLY A 147 6.69 -19.59 -1.19
C GLY A 147 5.88 -20.62 -1.98
N ALA A 148 6.04 -20.67 -3.31
CA ALA A 148 5.32 -21.61 -4.16
C ALA A 148 5.71 -23.08 -3.90
N LEU A 149 6.98 -23.35 -3.59
CA LEU A 149 7.46 -24.71 -3.30
C LEU A 149 7.20 -25.12 -1.84
N ALA A 150 7.14 -24.17 -0.92
CA ALA A 150 6.82 -24.40 0.49
C ALA A 150 5.40 -24.92 0.71
N THR A 151 4.44 -24.57 -0.15
CA THR A 151 3.09 -25.16 -0.13
C THR A 151 3.09 -26.63 -0.55
N LEU A 152 4.02 -27.04 -1.41
CA LEU A 152 4.12 -28.40 -1.95
C LEU A 152 4.98 -29.31 -1.08
N TYR A 153 6.10 -28.79 -0.55
CA TYR A 153 7.10 -29.55 0.19
C TYR A 153 7.45 -28.88 1.53
N PRO A 154 6.47 -28.70 2.44
CA PRO A 154 6.68 -27.91 3.65
C PRO A 154 7.81 -28.44 4.54
N VAL A 155 7.95 -29.76 4.64
CA VAL A 155 8.99 -30.43 5.44
C VAL A 155 10.40 -30.03 4.99
N ALA A 156 10.64 -29.92 3.68
CA ALA A 156 11.97 -29.55 3.18
C ALA A 156 12.36 -28.12 3.59
N PHE A 157 11.41 -27.19 3.58
CA PHE A 157 11.65 -25.81 4.01
C PHE A 157 11.78 -25.70 5.53
N SER A 158 10.96 -26.41 6.30
CA SER A 158 11.08 -26.50 7.76
C SER A 158 12.42 -27.11 8.20
N SER A 159 12.94 -28.11 7.49
CA SER A 159 14.20 -28.77 7.85
C SER A 159 15.45 -28.00 7.40
N HIS A 160 15.42 -27.36 6.22
CA HIS A 160 16.65 -26.83 5.59
C HIS A 160 16.70 -25.30 5.44
N LEU A 161 15.56 -24.58 5.50
CA LEU A 161 15.51 -23.12 5.35
C LEU A 161 15.21 -22.40 6.67
N VAL A 162 14.11 -22.75 7.34
CA VAL A 162 13.64 -22.06 8.54
C VAL A 162 14.70 -22.03 9.65
N PRO A 163 15.44 -23.12 9.95
CA PRO A 163 16.47 -23.10 10.99
C PRO A 163 17.63 -22.16 10.67
N LYS A 164 18.04 -22.10 9.39
CA LYS A 164 19.10 -21.18 8.93
C LYS A 164 18.66 -19.73 9.11
N LEU A 165 17.44 -19.39 8.72
CA LEU A 165 16.89 -18.05 8.91
C LEU A 165 16.73 -17.69 10.39
N ALA A 166 16.36 -18.66 11.24
CA ALA A 166 16.28 -18.46 12.68
C ALA A 166 17.66 -18.18 13.30
N GLU A 167 18.69 -18.90 12.87
CA GLU A 167 20.08 -18.65 13.28
C GLU A 167 20.55 -17.25 12.85
N GLU A 168 20.27 -16.85 11.60
CA GLU A 168 20.61 -15.51 11.10
C GLU A 168 19.89 -14.37 11.86
N LEU A 169 18.63 -14.57 12.27
CA LEU A 169 17.93 -13.62 13.13
C LEU A 169 18.65 -13.46 14.48
N CYS A 170 19.04 -14.56 15.12
CA CYS A 170 19.75 -14.55 16.40
C CYS A 170 21.19 -14.00 16.30
N MET A 171 21.90 -14.30 15.21
CA MET A 171 23.29 -13.84 14.98
C MET A 171 23.37 -12.34 14.71
N GLY A 172 22.38 -11.78 14.00
CA GLY A 172 22.25 -10.34 13.81
C GLY A 172 22.16 -9.54 15.12
N GLU A 173 21.75 -10.18 16.21
CA GLU A 173 21.63 -9.57 17.54
C GLU A 173 22.92 -9.62 18.37
N SER A 174 23.85 -10.55 18.11
CA SER A 174 25.05 -10.77 18.95
C SER A 174 26.34 -10.14 18.41
N ASP A 175 26.47 -9.95 17.08
CA ASP A 175 27.66 -9.34 16.44
C ASP A 175 27.61 -7.79 16.36
N LEU A 176 27.30 -7.18 17.50
CA LEU A 176 27.10 -5.73 17.65
C LEU A 176 28.37 -4.89 17.51
N ALA A 177 29.56 -5.50 17.43
CA ALA A 177 30.83 -4.76 17.53
C ALA A 177 31.69 -4.67 16.25
N ARG A 178 31.35 -5.36 15.13
CA ARG A 178 32.35 -5.55 14.03
C ARG A 178 31.92 -5.26 12.58
N GLU A 179 30.64 -5.23 12.22
CA GLU A 179 30.20 -4.91 10.84
C GLU A 179 29.61 -3.49 10.70
N ASP A 180 29.73 -2.91 9.50
CA ASP A 180 29.15 -1.60 9.13
C ASP A 180 27.62 -1.60 9.30
N GLY A 181 27.03 -0.50 9.79
CA GLY A 181 25.61 -0.43 10.14
C GLY A 181 24.66 -0.61 8.94
N SER A 182 25.14 -0.27 7.74
CA SER A 182 24.37 -0.37 6.49
C SER A 182 24.17 -1.82 6.02
N THR A 183 25.20 -2.66 6.13
CA THR A 183 25.17 -4.06 5.69
C THR A 183 24.32 -4.91 6.62
N LYS A 184 24.36 -4.66 7.94
CA LYS A 184 23.53 -5.31 8.96
C LYS A 184 22.03 -5.14 8.69
N ARG A 185 21.58 -3.92 8.45
CA ARG A 185 20.16 -3.62 8.15
C ARG A 185 19.67 -4.34 6.90
N SER A 186 20.53 -4.43 5.88
CA SER A 186 20.20 -5.14 4.64
C SER A 186 20.04 -6.65 4.86
N ARG A 187 20.86 -7.26 5.72
CA ARG A 187 20.77 -8.69 6.05
C ARG A 187 19.54 -8.99 6.89
N HIS A 188 19.26 -8.17 7.90
CA HIS A 188 18.04 -8.28 8.71
C HIS A 188 16.77 -8.21 7.86
N LEU A 189 16.68 -7.20 6.98
CA LEU A 189 15.54 -7.06 6.07
C LEU A 189 15.38 -8.26 5.13
N ARG A 190 16.49 -8.80 4.60
CA ARG A 190 16.49 -10.01 3.76
C ARG A 190 15.96 -11.22 4.53
N CYS A 191 16.38 -11.40 5.78
CA CYS A 191 15.91 -12.52 6.62
C CYS A 191 14.40 -12.43 6.87
N LEU A 192 13.91 -11.25 7.26
CA LEU A 192 12.48 -11.01 7.48
C LEU A 192 11.64 -11.22 6.21
N GLN A 193 12.14 -10.79 5.05
CA GLN A 193 11.52 -11.04 3.76
C GLN A 193 11.50 -12.53 3.41
N ALA A 194 12.57 -13.28 3.69
CA ALA A 194 12.64 -14.72 3.45
C ALA A 194 11.68 -15.51 4.34
N LEU A 195 11.61 -15.20 5.63
CA LEU A 195 10.66 -15.81 6.57
C LEU A 195 9.22 -15.55 6.12
N SER A 196 8.86 -14.29 5.88
CA SER A 196 7.51 -13.97 5.38
C SER A 196 7.20 -14.57 4.01
N ALA A 197 8.21 -14.74 3.13
CA ALA A 197 8.04 -15.37 1.83
C ALA A 197 7.68 -16.86 1.93
N VAL A 198 8.32 -17.60 2.84
CA VAL A 198 8.12 -19.05 2.99
C VAL A 198 6.85 -19.42 3.79
N SER A 199 6.33 -18.52 4.63
CA SER A 199 5.09 -18.70 5.43
C SER A 199 3.81 -18.83 4.59
N THR A 200 3.69 -19.91 3.83
CA THR A 200 2.60 -20.18 2.89
C THR A 200 1.83 -21.46 3.23
N HIS A 201 2.47 -22.41 3.93
CA HIS A 201 1.85 -23.64 4.41
C HIS A 201 1.59 -23.55 5.94
N PRO A 202 0.48 -24.09 6.48
CA PRO A 202 0.12 -23.97 7.89
C PRO A 202 1.21 -24.43 8.87
N SER A 203 1.94 -25.51 8.55
CA SER A 203 3.05 -25.99 9.40
C SER A 203 4.20 -24.99 9.48
N ILE A 204 4.55 -24.34 8.37
CA ILE A 204 5.62 -23.34 8.32
C ILE A 204 5.19 -22.06 9.01
N VAL A 205 3.91 -21.67 8.89
CA VAL A 205 3.36 -20.53 9.66
C VAL A 205 3.52 -20.77 11.16
N LYS A 206 3.25 -21.99 11.64
CA LYS A 206 3.42 -22.38 13.05
C LYS A 206 4.87 -22.33 13.55
N GLU A 207 5.86 -22.38 12.65
CA GLU A 207 7.29 -22.24 13.00
C GLU A 207 7.77 -20.78 12.86
N THR A 208 7.41 -20.13 11.75
CA THR A 208 7.91 -18.78 11.40
C THR A 208 7.27 -17.67 12.22
N LEU A 209 5.99 -17.80 12.58
CA LEU A 209 5.28 -16.76 13.33
C LEU A 209 5.84 -16.59 14.75
N PRO A 210 6.07 -17.65 15.55
CA PRO A 210 6.76 -17.52 16.83
C PRO A 210 8.15 -16.89 16.72
N LEU A 211 8.93 -17.20 15.68
CA LEU A 211 10.25 -16.59 15.47
C LEU A 211 10.16 -15.08 15.28
N LEU A 212 9.24 -14.60 14.45
CA LEU A 212 9.03 -13.16 14.22
C LEU A 212 8.54 -12.43 15.48
N LEU A 213 7.64 -13.06 16.26
CA LEU A 213 7.13 -12.49 17.51
C LEU A 213 8.20 -12.50 18.60
N GLN A 214 9.01 -13.55 18.68
CA GLN A 214 10.12 -13.64 19.62
C GLN A 214 11.18 -12.57 19.31
N HIS A 215 11.53 -12.40 18.04
CA HIS A 215 12.43 -11.34 17.57
C HIS A 215 11.91 -9.96 18.02
N LEU A 216 10.61 -9.68 17.80
CA LEU A 216 9.98 -8.44 18.24
C LEU A 216 10.01 -8.27 19.77
N CYS A 217 9.76 -9.34 20.54
CA CYS A 217 9.83 -9.34 22.00
C CYS A 217 11.27 -9.10 22.50
N GLN A 218 12.26 -9.70 21.85
CA GLN A 218 13.68 -9.54 22.19
C GLN A 218 14.15 -8.12 21.92
N MET A 219 13.76 -7.53 20.79
CA MET A 219 14.01 -6.12 20.51
C MET A 219 13.42 -5.19 21.59
N ASN A 220 12.31 -5.55 22.22
CA ASN A 220 11.72 -4.80 23.33
C ASN A 220 12.45 -5.02 24.68
N LYS A 221 13.02 -6.21 24.91
CA LYS A 221 13.75 -6.56 26.15
C LYS A 221 15.24 -6.19 26.10
N GLY A 222 15.82 -5.97 24.92
CA GLY A 222 17.24 -5.69 24.71
C GLY A 222 17.69 -4.30 25.18
N ASN A 223 18.97 -4.19 25.56
CA ASN A 223 19.60 -2.95 26.03
C ASN A 223 20.03 -1.99 24.89
N LEU A 224 19.88 -2.38 23.62
CA LEU A 224 20.24 -1.56 22.47
C LEU A 224 19.02 -0.93 21.84
N ALA A 225 19.19 0.31 21.38
CA ALA A 225 18.13 1.07 20.75
C ALA A 225 17.84 0.54 19.34
N ALA A 226 16.89 -0.39 19.20
CA ALA A 226 16.28 -0.72 17.93
C ALA A 226 15.71 0.54 17.26
N GLU A 227 16.02 0.73 15.99
CA GLU A 227 15.45 1.84 15.23
C GLU A 227 13.97 1.58 14.90
N PRO A 228 13.11 2.62 14.82
CA PRO A 228 11.72 2.48 14.39
C PRO A 228 11.58 1.72 13.06
N SER A 229 12.55 1.92 12.14
CA SER A 229 12.58 1.28 10.82
C SER A 229 12.67 -0.26 10.89
N GLU A 230 13.36 -0.81 11.88
CA GLU A 230 13.52 -2.26 12.07
C GLU A 230 12.24 -2.89 12.62
N VAL A 231 11.61 -2.21 13.59
CA VAL A 231 10.31 -2.63 14.14
C VAL A 231 9.23 -2.61 13.05
N ILE A 232 9.23 -1.57 12.21
CA ILE A 232 8.33 -1.48 11.05
C ILE A 232 8.58 -2.63 10.07
N ALA A 233 9.83 -3.01 9.81
CA ALA A 233 10.15 -4.14 8.94
C ALA A 233 9.64 -5.49 9.48
N VAL A 234 9.70 -5.70 10.79
CA VAL A 234 9.10 -6.88 11.44
C VAL A 234 7.58 -6.86 11.29
N CYS A 235 6.93 -5.72 11.56
CA CYS A 235 5.48 -5.56 11.39
C CYS A 235 5.05 -5.80 9.94
N GLN A 236 5.77 -5.27 8.95
CA GLN A 236 5.49 -5.53 7.53
C GLN A 236 5.62 -7.03 7.19
N SER A 237 6.54 -7.74 7.82
CA SER A 237 6.71 -9.18 7.61
C SER A 237 5.57 -9.97 8.24
N LEU A 238 5.15 -9.61 9.46
CA LEU A 238 3.95 -10.14 10.10
C LEU A 238 2.68 -9.87 9.27
N GLN A 239 2.55 -8.67 8.69
CA GLN A 239 1.44 -8.34 7.79
C GLN A 239 1.43 -9.28 6.57
N ARG A 240 2.57 -9.48 5.89
CA ARG A 240 2.67 -10.40 4.75
C ARG A 240 2.33 -11.85 5.12
N VAL A 241 2.71 -12.28 6.33
CA VAL A 241 2.30 -13.60 6.85
C VAL A 241 0.78 -13.64 7.04
N ALA A 242 0.19 -12.60 7.66
CA ALA A 242 -1.26 -12.49 7.83
C ALA A 242 -1.99 -12.54 6.48
N GLU A 243 -1.52 -11.83 5.44
CA GLU A 243 -2.08 -11.86 4.07
C GLU A 243 -2.12 -13.28 3.50
N LYS A 244 -1.06 -14.07 3.72
CA LYS A 244 -0.99 -15.46 3.24
C LYS A 244 -1.88 -16.40 4.03
N CYS A 245 -2.00 -16.18 5.34
CA CYS A 245 -2.89 -16.96 6.20
C CYS A 245 -4.37 -16.82 5.81
N GLN A 246 -4.77 -15.78 5.06
CA GLN A 246 -6.16 -15.58 4.62
C GLN A 246 -6.67 -16.69 3.70
N LEU A 247 -5.77 -17.48 3.09
CA LEU A 247 -6.13 -18.60 2.21
C LEU A 247 -6.53 -19.87 2.96
N ASP A 248 -6.18 -19.97 4.25
CA ASP A 248 -6.39 -21.15 5.08
C ASP A 248 -6.99 -20.77 6.46
N PRO A 249 -8.22 -21.21 6.78
CA PRO A 249 -8.89 -20.82 8.02
C PRO A 249 -8.11 -21.16 9.30
N GLU A 250 -7.41 -22.30 9.34
CA GLU A 250 -6.62 -22.71 10.50
C GLU A 250 -5.41 -21.79 10.71
N SER A 251 -4.73 -21.41 9.64
CA SER A 251 -3.60 -20.48 9.67
C SER A 251 -4.03 -19.08 10.08
N CYS A 252 -5.17 -18.61 9.57
CA CYS A 252 -5.76 -17.34 9.97
C CYS A 252 -6.08 -17.33 11.47
N TRP A 253 -6.70 -18.40 11.97
CA TRP A 253 -7.01 -18.52 13.39
C TRP A 253 -5.77 -18.60 14.27
N TYR A 254 -4.80 -19.43 13.89
CA TYR A 254 -3.53 -19.56 14.62
C TYR A 254 -2.80 -18.22 14.70
N PHE A 255 -2.75 -17.47 13.60
CA PHE A 255 -2.18 -16.12 13.60
C PHE A 255 -2.91 -15.20 14.58
N HIS A 256 -4.25 -15.24 14.57
CA HIS A 256 -5.06 -14.44 15.47
C HIS A 256 -4.86 -14.79 16.95
N GLN A 257 -4.69 -16.07 17.28
CA GLN A 257 -4.47 -16.54 18.65
C GLN A 257 -3.07 -16.22 19.20
N THR A 258 -2.09 -15.99 18.34
CA THR A 258 -0.68 -15.84 18.74
C THR A 258 -0.18 -14.41 18.55
N ALA A 259 -0.29 -13.85 17.35
CA ALA A 259 0.26 -12.55 17.03
C ALA A 259 -0.52 -11.40 17.65
N ILE A 260 -1.87 -11.45 17.62
CA ILE A 260 -2.69 -10.34 18.10
C ILE A 260 -2.54 -10.13 19.61
N PRO A 261 -2.64 -11.17 20.48
CA PRO A 261 -2.37 -10.99 21.91
C PRO A 261 -0.94 -10.54 22.20
N CYS A 262 0.05 -11.05 21.46
CA CYS A 262 1.45 -10.64 21.63
C CYS A 262 1.67 -9.16 21.30
N LEU A 263 1.18 -8.69 20.15
CA LEU A 263 1.29 -7.28 19.74
C LEU A 263 0.57 -6.35 20.72
N LEU A 264 -0.64 -6.73 21.16
CA LEU A 264 -1.38 -5.97 22.15
C LEU A 264 -0.67 -5.94 23.50
N ALA A 265 -0.11 -7.06 23.97
CA ALA A 265 0.65 -7.10 25.23
C ALA A 265 1.89 -6.20 25.18
N LEU A 266 2.66 -6.26 24.10
CA LEU A 266 3.84 -5.39 23.90
C LEU A 266 3.46 -3.91 23.90
N ALA A 267 2.38 -3.55 23.19
CA ALA A 267 1.90 -2.18 23.12
C ALA A 267 1.37 -1.69 24.48
N VAL A 268 0.59 -2.52 25.17
CA VAL A 268 0.07 -2.24 26.51
C VAL A 268 1.24 -2.05 27.49
N GLN A 269 2.22 -2.95 27.50
CA GLN A 269 3.42 -2.84 28.33
C GLN A 269 4.22 -1.56 28.03
N ALA A 270 4.37 -1.21 26.75
CA ALA A 270 5.05 0.02 26.32
C ALA A 270 4.36 1.29 26.82
N SER A 271 3.03 1.26 26.97
CA SER A 271 2.21 2.38 27.47
C SER A 271 2.24 2.59 28.99
N MET A 272 2.81 1.63 29.75
CA MET A 272 2.86 1.69 31.22
C MET A 272 4.02 2.56 31.71
N PRO A 273 3.84 3.33 32.80
CA PRO A 273 4.90 4.10 33.43
C PRO A 273 5.93 3.18 34.09
N GLU A 274 7.22 3.48 33.93
CA GLU A 274 8.31 2.77 34.61
C GLU A 274 9.29 3.69 35.33
N LYS A 275 9.98 3.11 36.32
CA LYS A 275 11.05 3.74 37.11
C LYS A 275 12.37 3.86 36.33
N GLU A 276 12.57 3.09 35.26
CA GLU A 276 13.76 3.15 34.41
C GLU A 276 13.39 3.58 32.98
N HIS A 277 14.14 4.53 32.44
CA HIS A 277 13.91 5.07 31.10
C HIS A 277 14.40 4.10 30.00
N SER A 278 13.66 3.02 29.72
CA SER A 278 13.89 2.26 28.48
C SER A 278 13.50 3.11 27.27
N ILE A 279 14.48 3.42 26.41
CA ILE A 279 14.31 4.17 25.16
C ILE A 279 13.37 3.40 24.20
N MET A 280 13.34 2.06 24.27
CA MET A 280 12.61 1.19 23.35
C MET A 280 11.10 1.15 23.52
N ARG A 281 10.60 1.27 24.75
CA ARG A 281 9.15 1.37 24.98
C ARG A 281 8.54 2.63 24.34
N LYS A 282 9.34 3.69 24.15
CA LYS A 282 8.89 4.89 23.43
C LYS A 282 8.75 4.64 21.92
N VAL A 283 9.64 3.84 21.32
CA VAL A 283 9.61 3.51 19.89
C VAL A 283 8.34 2.75 19.51
N LEU A 284 7.90 1.78 20.33
CA LEU A 284 6.64 1.05 20.09
C LEU A 284 5.40 1.95 20.10
N LEU A 285 5.48 3.11 20.76
CA LEU A 285 4.39 4.09 20.80
C LEU A 285 4.54 5.18 19.72
N GLU A 286 5.58 5.18 18.89
CA GLU A 286 5.71 6.12 17.78
C GLU A 286 4.59 5.92 16.75
N ASP A 287 4.12 7.02 16.16
CA ASP A 287 2.94 7.00 15.27
C ASP A 287 3.14 6.08 14.06
N GLU A 288 4.34 6.04 13.49
CA GLU A 288 4.69 5.20 12.34
C GLU A 288 4.71 3.71 12.69
N VAL A 289 5.21 3.36 13.87
CA VAL A 289 5.26 1.97 14.37
C VAL A 289 3.86 1.47 14.71
N LEU A 290 3.05 2.30 15.38
CA LEU A 290 1.64 1.98 15.65
C LEU A 290 0.86 1.82 14.33
N ALA A 291 1.11 2.64 13.31
CA ALA A 291 0.48 2.49 12.01
C ALA A 291 0.87 1.16 11.31
N ALA A 292 2.10 0.68 11.49
CA ALA A 292 2.51 -0.64 11.02
C ALA A 292 1.77 -1.76 11.77
N MET A 293 1.64 -1.67 13.10
CA MET A 293 0.84 -2.61 13.90
C MET A 293 -0.65 -2.61 13.52
N VAL A 294 -1.23 -1.43 13.25
CA VAL A 294 -2.60 -1.26 12.73
C VAL A 294 -2.78 -2.06 11.45
N SER A 295 -1.80 -2.00 10.54
CA SER A 295 -1.85 -2.73 9.27
C SER A 295 -1.83 -4.25 9.49
N VAL A 296 -1.03 -4.76 10.44
CA VAL A 296 -1.01 -6.19 10.81
C VAL A 296 -2.37 -6.62 11.37
N ILE A 297 -2.90 -5.91 12.36
CA ILE A 297 -4.15 -6.25 13.04
C ILE A 297 -5.33 -6.21 12.06
N GLY A 298 -5.45 -5.16 11.25
CA GLY A 298 -6.52 -5.04 10.26
C GLY A 298 -6.49 -6.18 9.24
N THR A 299 -5.31 -6.51 8.72
CA THR A 299 -5.10 -7.60 7.76
C THR A 299 -5.46 -8.96 8.33
N ALA A 300 -5.07 -9.24 9.58
CA ALA A 300 -5.38 -10.50 10.27
C ALA A 300 -6.87 -10.65 10.58
N THR A 301 -7.57 -9.54 10.82
CA THR A 301 -8.99 -9.55 11.22
C THR A 301 -9.93 -9.69 10.01
N THR A 302 -9.53 -9.16 8.86
CA THR A 302 -10.43 -9.00 7.69
C THR A 302 -11.04 -10.31 7.18
N HIS A 303 -10.33 -11.43 7.22
CA HIS A 303 -10.80 -12.72 6.68
C HIS A 303 -11.23 -13.71 7.76
N LEU A 304 -11.34 -13.26 9.00
CA LEU A 304 -11.70 -14.13 10.10
C LEU A 304 -13.18 -14.56 9.98
N SER A 305 -13.45 -15.85 10.18
CA SER A 305 -14.83 -16.35 10.20
C SER A 305 -15.62 -15.68 11.34
N PRO A 306 -16.93 -15.43 11.19
CA PRO A 306 -17.74 -14.74 12.19
C PRO A 306 -17.65 -15.32 13.61
N ASP A 307 -17.61 -16.65 13.74
CA ASP A 307 -17.55 -17.33 15.04
C ASP A 307 -16.22 -17.07 15.77
N LEU A 308 -15.11 -17.16 15.05
CA LEU A 308 -13.77 -16.87 15.57
C LEU A 308 -13.56 -15.37 15.85
N ALA A 309 -14.18 -14.53 15.02
CA ALA A 309 -14.21 -13.09 15.23
C ALA A 309 -14.97 -12.73 16.51
N ALA A 310 -16.12 -13.35 16.76
CA ALA A 310 -16.88 -13.15 18.00
C ALA A 310 -16.05 -13.54 19.25
N GLN A 311 -15.31 -14.65 19.21
CA GLN A 311 -14.40 -15.05 20.30
C GLN A 311 -13.33 -13.98 20.56
N SER A 312 -12.72 -13.47 19.49
CA SER A 312 -11.68 -12.45 19.58
C SER A 312 -12.21 -11.11 20.10
N VAL A 313 -13.40 -10.73 19.65
CA VAL A 313 -14.11 -9.52 20.06
C VAL A 313 -14.43 -9.57 21.56
N ALA A 314 -14.86 -10.73 22.07
CA ALA A 314 -15.15 -10.93 23.48
C ALA A 314 -13.91 -10.77 24.40
N CYS A 315 -12.69 -10.80 23.85
CA CYS A 315 -11.45 -10.53 24.59
C CYS A 315 -10.94 -9.10 24.37
N ILE A 316 -10.87 -8.65 23.11
CA ILE A 316 -10.21 -7.39 22.76
C ILE A 316 -11.06 -6.18 23.15
N VAL A 317 -12.38 -6.22 23.02
CA VAL A 317 -13.22 -5.06 23.39
C VAL A 317 -13.20 -4.81 24.91
N PRO A 318 -13.39 -5.84 25.78
CA PRO A 318 -13.25 -5.66 27.23
C PRO A 318 -11.84 -5.28 27.69
N LEU A 319 -10.78 -5.62 26.95
CA LEU A 319 -9.44 -5.11 27.25
C LEU A 319 -9.42 -3.57 27.21
N PHE A 320 -10.00 -2.97 26.18
CA PHE A 320 -9.98 -1.53 26.02
C PHE A 320 -11.02 -0.80 26.88
N LEU A 321 -12.21 -1.39 27.07
CA LEU A 321 -13.27 -0.79 27.89
C LEU A 321 -13.03 -0.96 29.39
N ASP A 322 -12.68 -2.18 29.82
CA ASP A 322 -12.67 -2.57 31.24
C ASP A 322 -11.25 -2.82 31.78
N GLY A 323 -10.23 -2.83 30.90
CA GLY A 323 -8.87 -3.17 31.29
C GLY A 323 -8.66 -4.66 31.54
N ASN A 324 -9.49 -5.53 30.97
CA ASN A 324 -9.37 -6.97 31.13
C ASN A 324 -8.16 -7.52 30.35
N ILE A 325 -7.11 -7.86 31.08
CA ILE A 325 -5.85 -8.38 30.51
C ILE A 325 -5.81 -9.90 30.38
N SER A 326 -6.83 -10.65 30.81
CA SER A 326 -6.76 -12.12 30.93
C SER A 326 -6.31 -12.87 29.66
N PHE A 327 -6.60 -12.34 28.47
CA PHE A 327 -6.22 -12.95 27.20
C PHE A 327 -4.78 -12.65 26.76
N LEU A 328 -4.10 -11.69 27.39
CA LEU A 328 -2.75 -11.28 27.02
C LEU A 328 -1.71 -12.28 27.59
N PRO A 329 -0.56 -12.45 26.91
CA PRO A 329 0.62 -13.07 27.52
C PRO A 329 1.24 -12.12 28.57
N GLU A 330 1.79 -12.69 29.64
CA GLU A 330 2.45 -11.94 30.74
C GLU A 330 1.53 -10.88 31.42
N ASN A 331 0.45 -11.34 32.09
CA ASN A 331 -0.61 -10.53 32.71
C ASN A 331 -0.21 -9.71 33.97
N SER A 332 1.07 -9.42 34.16
CA SER A 332 1.56 -8.65 35.31
C SER A 332 2.00 -7.27 34.86
N PHE A 333 1.05 -6.32 34.79
CA PHE A 333 1.34 -4.93 34.45
C PHE A 333 1.43 -4.04 35.71
N PRO A 334 2.31 -3.02 35.73
CA PRO A 334 2.50 -2.14 36.89
C PRO A 334 1.26 -1.33 37.28
N CYS A 335 0.40 -1.01 36.32
CA CYS A 335 -0.85 -0.29 36.54
C CYS A 335 -1.97 -0.80 35.62
N ARG A 336 -3.20 -0.38 35.91
CA ARG A 336 -4.38 -0.74 35.10
C ARG A 336 -4.30 -0.12 33.71
N PHE A 337 -4.70 -0.88 32.70
CA PHE A 337 -4.89 -0.40 31.33
C PHE A 337 -6.31 0.17 31.19
N GLN A 338 -6.46 1.48 31.07
CA GLN A 338 -7.76 2.17 31.00
C GLN A 338 -7.69 3.33 30.00
N PRO A 339 -7.55 3.04 28.69
CA PRO A 339 -7.24 4.04 27.67
C PRO A 339 -8.33 5.10 27.46
N PHE A 340 -9.60 4.81 27.79
CA PHE A 340 -10.71 5.74 27.62
C PHE A 340 -10.94 6.68 28.81
N GLN A 341 -10.52 6.28 30.01
CA GLN A 341 -10.74 7.02 31.25
C GLN A 341 -9.48 7.83 31.63
N ASP A 342 -8.94 7.59 32.83
CA ASP A 342 -7.75 8.26 33.39
C ASP A 342 -6.41 7.74 32.83
N GLY A 343 -6.46 6.95 31.74
CA GLY A 343 -5.28 6.39 31.09
C GLY A 343 -4.29 7.46 30.65
N SER A 344 -3.00 7.11 30.71
CA SER A 344 -1.91 7.97 30.24
C SER A 344 -2.05 8.30 28.74
N SER A 345 -1.38 9.35 28.27
CA SER A 345 -1.33 9.67 26.84
C SER A 345 -0.83 8.49 26.00
N GLY A 346 0.08 7.66 26.54
CA GLY A 346 0.54 6.43 25.91
C GLY A 346 -0.57 5.39 25.74
N GLN A 347 -1.39 5.16 26.76
CA GLN A 347 -2.51 4.21 26.68
C GLN A 347 -3.55 4.66 25.64
N ARG A 348 -3.86 5.96 25.61
CA ARG A 348 -4.80 6.56 24.63
C ARG A 348 -4.38 6.32 23.17
N ARG A 349 -3.07 6.30 22.89
CA ARG A 349 -2.56 6.05 21.53
C ARG A 349 -2.88 4.64 21.03
N LEU A 350 -3.02 3.68 21.95
CA LEU A 350 -3.34 2.29 21.60
C LEU A 350 -4.76 2.11 21.08
N VAL A 351 -5.64 3.11 21.20
CA VAL A 351 -6.98 3.10 20.57
C VAL A 351 -6.88 2.95 19.05
N ALA A 352 -5.75 3.31 18.43
CA ALA A 352 -5.49 2.99 17.03
C ALA A 352 -5.47 1.48 16.74
N LEU A 353 -4.99 0.65 17.68
CA LEU A 353 -4.99 -0.82 17.52
C LEU A 353 -6.41 -1.38 17.65
N LEU A 354 -7.21 -0.84 18.58
CA LEU A 354 -8.63 -1.18 18.67
C LEU A 354 -9.37 -0.80 17.38
N MET A 355 -9.11 0.40 16.85
CA MET A 355 -9.65 0.87 15.57
C MET A 355 -9.37 -0.14 14.45
N ALA A 356 -8.12 -0.57 14.30
CA ALA A 356 -7.72 -1.54 13.29
C ALA A 356 -8.54 -2.83 13.37
N PHE A 357 -8.75 -3.33 14.59
CA PHE A 357 -9.50 -4.55 14.85
C PHE A 357 -11.00 -4.36 14.55
N VAL A 358 -11.70 -3.49 15.29
CA VAL A 358 -13.17 -3.38 15.22
C VAL A 358 -13.68 -2.87 13.86
N CYS A 359 -12.90 -2.00 13.21
CA CYS A 359 -13.25 -1.52 11.88
C CYS A 359 -13.07 -2.59 10.80
N SER A 360 -12.26 -3.62 11.02
CA SER A 360 -11.98 -4.69 10.05
C SER A 360 -12.81 -5.96 10.27
N LEU A 361 -13.67 -6.01 11.29
CA LEU A 361 -14.55 -7.16 11.55
C LEU A 361 -15.58 -7.41 10.43
N PRO A 362 -15.98 -8.67 10.16
CA PRO A 362 -17.15 -8.96 9.34
C PRO A 362 -18.43 -8.29 9.90
N ARG A 363 -19.37 -7.91 9.02
CA ARG A 363 -20.57 -7.14 9.40
C ARG A 363 -21.54 -7.84 10.34
N ASN A 364 -21.52 -9.17 10.33
CA ASN A 364 -22.40 -10.03 11.13
C ASN A 364 -21.83 -10.36 12.51
N VAL A 365 -20.70 -9.75 12.90
CA VAL A 365 -20.12 -9.93 14.23
C VAL A 365 -20.70 -8.88 15.17
N GLU A 366 -21.33 -9.33 16.24
CA GLU A 366 -21.84 -8.46 17.29
C GLU A 366 -20.70 -7.95 18.18
N ILE A 367 -20.68 -6.64 18.42
CA ILE A 367 -19.68 -6.00 19.29
C ILE A 367 -20.31 -5.83 20.68
N PRO A 368 -19.73 -6.43 21.74
CA PRO A 368 -20.23 -6.29 23.10
C PRO A 368 -20.11 -4.84 23.56
N GLN A 369 -21.08 -4.37 24.34
CA GLN A 369 -21.10 -3.00 24.89
C GLN A 369 -20.89 -1.90 23.83
N LEU A 370 -21.33 -2.11 22.58
CA LEU A 370 -21.14 -1.15 21.48
C LEU A 370 -21.56 0.28 21.86
N ASN A 371 -22.67 0.45 22.57
CA ASN A 371 -23.15 1.75 23.06
C ASN A 371 -22.12 2.47 23.95
N GLN A 372 -21.48 1.74 24.86
CA GLN A 372 -20.44 2.30 25.72
C GLN A 372 -19.21 2.66 24.88
N LEU A 373 -18.76 1.74 24.02
CA LEU A 373 -17.61 1.97 23.14
C LEU A 373 -17.79 3.21 22.25
N MET A 374 -18.96 3.37 21.62
CA MET A 374 -19.24 4.52 20.76
C MET A 374 -19.19 5.85 21.53
N ARG A 375 -19.68 5.88 22.78
CA ARG A 375 -19.63 7.08 23.63
C ARG A 375 -18.20 7.41 24.05
N GLU A 376 -17.42 6.43 24.49
CA GLU A 376 -16.02 6.61 24.89
C GLU A 376 -15.15 7.09 23.71
N LEU A 377 -15.36 6.52 22.53
CA LEU A 377 -14.69 6.97 21.30
C LEU A 377 -15.05 8.42 20.95
N LEU A 378 -16.31 8.80 21.11
CA LEU A 378 -16.77 10.15 20.85
C LEU A 378 -16.16 11.17 21.82
N GLU A 379 -16.10 10.84 23.12
CA GLU A 379 -15.42 11.66 24.13
C GLU A 379 -13.92 11.80 23.83
N LEU A 380 -13.24 10.69 23.56
CA LEU A 380 -11.82 10.69 23.25
C LEU A 380 -11.50 11.45 21.95
N SER A 381 -12.39 11.40 20.96
CA SER A 381 -12.21 12.08 19.68
C SER A 381 -12.10 13.60 19.81
N CYS A 382 -12.65 14.18 20.89
CA CYS A 382 -12.57 15.61 21.19
C CYS A 382 -11.53 15.96 22.27
N CYS A 383 -10.75 15.00 22.78
CA CYS A 383 -9.75 15.25 23.83
C CYS A 383 -8.50 16.02 23.32
N GLN A 384 -7.97 16.95 24.13
CA GLN A 384 -6.79 17.77 23.78
C GLN A 384 -5.45 17.04 23.90
N GLY A 385 -5.35 15.98 24.72
CA GLY A 385 -4.06 15.45 25.18
C GLY A 385 -3.18 14.76 24.13
N CYS A 386 -3.73 14.34 22.97
CA CYS A 386 -2.96 13.70 21.90
C CYS A 386 -3.72 13.73 20.55
N PRO A 387 -3.24 14.47 19.51
CA PRO A 387 -3.88 14.53 18.20
C PRO A 387 -3.97 13.18 17.47
N PHE A 388 -2.99 12.30 17.67
CA PHE A 388 -3.00 10.96 17.10
C PHE A 388 -4.16 10.13 17.66
N SER A 389 -4.31 10.10 18.99
CA SER A 389 -5.36 9.35 19.67
C SER A 389 -6.75 9.88 19.37
N SER A 390 -6.93 11.20 19.35
CA SER A 390 -8.23 11.80 19.01
C SER A 390 -8.63 11.50 17.56
N THR A 391 -7.68 11.54 16.63
CA THR A 391 -7.91 11.15 15.24
C THR A 391 -8.22 9.66 15.11
N ALA A 392 -7.50 8.79 15.82
CA ALA A 392 -7.78 7.35 15.84
C ALA A 392 -9.17 7.04 16.40
N ALA A 393 -9.58 7.74 17.46
CA ALA A 393 -10.92 7.61 18.04
C ALA A 393 -12.02 8.09 17.06
N ALA A 394 -11.82 9.24 16.39
CA ALA A 394 -12.72 9.75 15.36
C ALA A 394 -12.85 8.77 14.17
N LYS A 395 -11.73 8.22 13.70
CA LYS A 395 -11.69 7.19 12.65
C LYS A 395 -12.43 5.94 13.07
N CYS A 396 -12.19 5.44 14.28
CA CYS A 396 -12.83 4.25 14.83
C CYS A 396 -14.35 4.44 14.93
N PHE A 397 -14.78 5.56 15.52
CA PHE A 397 -16.19 5.93 15.61
C PHE A 397 -16.85 5.96 14.23
N ALA A 398 -16.24 6.67 13.27
CA ALA A 398 -16.75 6.76 11.91
C ALA A 398 -16.78 5.42 11.16
N GLY A 399 -15.77 4.57 11.37
CA GLY A 399 -15.70 3.22 10.80
C GLY A 399 -16.82 2.32 11.30
N LEU A 400 -17.06 2.32 12.62
CA LEU A 400 -18.18 1.60 13.24
C LEU A 400 -19.53 2.15 12.79
N LEU A 401 -19.68 3.48 12.78
CA LEU A 401 -20.88 4.18 12.33
C LEU A 401 -21.24 3.82 10.88
N ASN A 402 -20.25 3.76 9.98
CA ASN A 402 -20.45 3.39 8.58
C ASN A 402 -20.95 1.94 8.44
N LYS A 403 -20.39 1.02 9.22
CA LYS A 403 -20.71 -0.41 9.18
C LYS A 403 -22.03 -0.75 9.84
N HIS A 404 -22.48 0.07 10.79
CA HIS A 404 -23.67 -0.19 11.57
C HIS A 404 -24.93 -0.19 10.67
N PRO A 405 -25.85 -1.17 10.84
CA PRO A 405 -27.09 -1.23 10.07
C PRO A 405 -27.98 -0.02 10.33
N ALA A 406 -28.88 0.28 9.38
CA ALA A 406 -29.89 1.32 9.58
C ALA A 406 -30.88 0.91 10.68
N GLY A 407 -31.25 1.85 11.54
CA GLY A 407 -32.18 1.65 12.65
C GLY A 407 -32.05 2.75 13.70
N GLN A 408 -32.90 2.70 14.74
CA GLN A 408 -32.97 3.73 15.78
C GLN A 408 -31.62 3.97 16.48
N GLN A 409 -30.87 2.90 16.74
CA GLN A 409 -29.55 3.00 17.38
C GLN A 409 -28.53 3.75 16.51
N LEU A 410 -28.61 3.60 15.17
CA LEU A 410 -27.78 4.41 14.26
C LEU A 410 -28.11 5.88 14.39
N ASP A 411 -29.41 6.22 14.40
CA ASP A 411 -29.89 7.59 14.49
C ASP A 411 -29.46 8.24 15.82
N GLU A 412 -29.49 7.49 16.92
CA GLU A 412 -28.95 7.93 18.21
C GLU A 412 -27.44 8.23 18.14
N PHE A 413 -26.63 7.35 17.54
CA PHE A 413 -25.20 7.60 17.38
C PHE A 413 -24.91 8.80 16.47
N LEU A 414 -25.70 8.99 15.42
CA LEU A 414 -25.61 10.15 14.54
C LEU A 414 -25.93 11.44 15.29
N GLN A 415 -27.01 11.44 16.08
CA GLN A 415 -27.40 12.60 16.88
C GLN A 415 -26.28 12.97 17.87
N LEU A 416 -25.76 11.99 18.62
CA LEU A 416 -24.64 12.20 19.53
C LEU A 416 -23.42 12.78 18.82
N ALA A 417 -23.08 12.26 17.63
CA ALA A 417 -21.96 12.76 16.84
C ALA A 417 -22.16 14.21 16.42
N VAL A 418 -23.34 14.56 15.90
CA VAL A 418 -23.68 15.92 15.49
C VAL A 418 -23.62 16.88 16.68
N ASP A 419 -24.24 16.51 17.80
CA ASP A 419 -24.24 17.34 19.01
C ASP A 419 -22.81 17.59 19.51
N LYS A 420 -21.96 16.56 19.51
CA LYS A 420 -20.56 16.67 19.92
C LYS A 420 -19.75 17.54 18.96
N VAL A 421 -19.95 17.38 17.65
CA VAL A 421 -19.30 18.19 16.63
C VAL A 421 -19.71 19.65 16.79
N GLU A 422 -21.00 19.95 16.88
CA GLU A 422 -21.49 21.33 16.99
C GLU A 422 -21.04 22.00 18.29
N ALA A 423 -21.07 21.28 19.41
CA ALA A 423 -20.52 21.79 20.67
C ALA A 423 -19.01 22.08 20.58
N GLY A 424 -18.25 21.22 19.88
CA GLY A 424 -16.81 21.36 19.73
C GLY A 424 -16.38 22.37 18.67
N LEU A 425 -17.23 22.66 17.68
CA LEU A 425 -17.03 23.68 16.63
C LEU A 425 -17.31 25.12 17.13
N GLY A 426 -17.54 25.33 18.42
CA GLY A 426 -17.48 26.67 19.02
C GLY A 426 -16.06 27.26 19.00
N SER A 427 -15.91 28.50 19.48
CA SER A 427 -14.59 29.08 19.76
C SER A 427 -13.98 28.40 20.98
N GLY A 428 -12.91 27.64 20.80
CA GLY A 428 -12.27 26.92 21.89
C GLY A 428 -11.14 26.00 21.45
N ALA A 429 -10.40 25.47 22.43
CA ALA A 429 -9.21 24.67 22.19
C ALA A 429 -9.47 23.25 21.62
N HIS A 430 -10.75 22.84 21.50
CA HIS A 430 -11.18 21.55 20.93
C HIS A 430 -11.62 21.63 19.45
N ARG A 431 -11.58 22.83 18.86
CA ARG A 431 -12.14 23.12 17.52
C ARG A 431 -11.55 22.24 16.42
N SER A 432 -10.24 21.98 16.48
CA SER A 432 -9.56 21.13 15.49
C SER A 432 -9.97 19.66 15.61
N GLN A 433 -10.16 19.15 16.82
CA GLN A 433 -10.58 17.78 17.08
C GLN A 433 -12.02 17.54 16.63
N ALA A 434 -12.92 18.48 16.96
CA ALA A 434 -14.31 18.46 16.51
C ALA A 434 -14.41 18.50 14.98
N PHE A 435 -13.57 19.31 14.33
CA PHE A 435 -13.45 19.34 12.87
C PHE A 435 -12.96 18.00 12.29
N THR A 436 -11.96 17.37 12.90
CA THR A 436 -11.49 16.03 12.49
C THR A 436 -12.61 14.99 12.62
N LEU A 437 -13.37 15.01 13.72
CA LEU A 437 -14.55 14.15 13.90
C LEU A 437 -15.60 14.39 12.80
N LEU A 438 -15.94 15.65 12.52
CA LEU A 438 -16.85 16.04 11.44
C LEU A 438 -16.39 15.45 10.10
N LEU A 439 -15.11 15.56 9.76
CA LEU A 439 -14.58 15.02 8.51
C LEU A 439 -14.75 13.50 8.40
N TRP A 440 -14.37 12.74 9.44
CA TRP A 440 -14.45 11.29 9.41
C TRP A 440 -15.90 10.79 9.40
N VAL A 441 -16.80 11.42 10.19
CA VAL A 441 -18.23 11.11 10.17
C VAL A 441 -18.82 11.44 8.80
N THR A 442 -18.51 12.61 8.23
CA THR A 442 -18.98 12.97 6.88
C THR A 442 -18.51 11.95 5.85
N LYS A 443 -17.24 11.55 5.89
CA LYS A 443 -16.71 10.52 4.99
C LYS A 443 -17.47 9.20 5.12
N ALA A 444 -17.65 8.73 6.35
CA ALA A 444 -18.41 7.51 6.63
C ALA A 444 -19.82 7.54 6.03
N LEU A 445 -20.51 8.67 6.11
CA LEU A 445 -21.87 8.85 5.57
C LEU A 445 -21.92 9.02 4.06
N VAL A 446 -20.95 9.75 3.48
CA VAL A 446 -20.82 9.93 2.03
C VAL A 446 -20.55 8.59 1.34
N LEU A 447 -19.66 7.77 1.89
CA LEU A 447 -19.32 6.46 1.29
C LEU A 447 -20.52 5.51 1.24
N ARG A 448 -21.45 5.60 2.19
CA ARG A 448 -22.65 4.74 2.28
C ARG A 448 -23.95 5.39 1.79
N TYR A 449 -23.90 6.61 1.26
CA TYR A 449 -25.06 7.37 0.76
C TYR A 449 -26.12 7.69 1.81
N HIS A 450 -25.69 7.93 3.05
CA HIS A 450 -26.63 8.32 4.10
C HIS A 450 -27.12 9.77 3.89
N PRO A 451 -28.42 10.07 4.07
CA PRO A 451 -28.97 11.42 3.85
C PRO A 451 -28.29 12.52 4.67
N LEU A 452 -27.98 12.26 5.95
CA LEU A 452 -27.27 13.23 6.80
C LEU A 452 -25.88 13.61 6.24
N GLY A 453 -25.32 12.79 5.35
CA GLY A 453 -24.07 13.10 4.67
C GLY A 453 -24.12 14.45 3.94
N SER A 454 -25.24 14.82 3.30
CA SER A 454 -25.36 16.11 2.62
C SER A 454 -25.34 17.29 3.60
N CYS A 455 -26.04 17.16 4.73
CA CYS A 455 -26.06 18.21 5.75
C CYS A 455 -24.65 18.45 6.34
N LEU A 456 -23.87 17.38 6.56
CA LEU A 456 -22.52 17.51 7.08
C LEU A 456 -21.52 18.03 6.03
N THR A 457 -21.71 17.70 4.75
CA THR A 457 -20.93 18.32 3.67
C THR A 457 -21.25 19.80 3.53
N ASP A 458 -22.52 20.20 3.67
CA ASP A 458 -22.92 21.62 3.70
C ASP A 458 -22.27 22.36 4.88
N ARG A 459 -22.21 21.70 6.05
CA ARG A 459 -21.49 22.22 7.21
C ARG A 459 -20.00 22.43 6.92
N LEU A 460 -19.33 21.47 6.28
CA LEU A 460 -17.94 21.60 5.84
C LEU A 460 -17.74 22.72 4.80
N MET A 461 -18.70 22.88 3.87
CA MET A 461 -18.69 23.99 2.91
C MET A 461 -18.78 25.34 3.63
N GLY A 462 -19.65 25.48 4.62
CA GLY A 462 -19.74 26.69 5.44
C GLY A 462 -18.43 27.02 6.17
N LEU A 463 -17.69 25.99 6.62
CA LEU A 463 -16.39 26.15 7.27
C LEU A 463 -15.26 26.60 6.32
N LEU A 464 -15.45 26.58 4.99
CA LEU A 464 -14.46 27.15 4.05
C LEU A 464 -14.27 28.65 4.27
N SER A 465 -15.30 29.34 4.76
CA SER A 465 -15.28 30.76 5.12
C SER A 465 -14.75 31.04 6.53
N ASP A 466 -14.41 30.02 7.30
CA ASP A 466 -13.83 30.17 8.63
C ASP A 466 -12.36 30.57 8.57
N ALA A 467 -11.95 31.52 9.39
CA ALA A 467 -10.57 32.04 9.38
C ALA A 467 -9.52 30.99 9.82
N GLU A 468 -9.87 30.10 10.75
CA GLU A 468 -8.94 29.10 11.30
C GLU A 468 -9.06 27.75 10.59
N LEU A 469 -10.30 27.30 10.36
CA LEU A 469 -10.60 25.99 9.79
C LEU A 469 -10.69 26.02 8.27
N GLY A 470 -10.87 27.16 7.61
CA GLY A 470 -11.06 27.26 6.16
C GLY A 470 -10.02 26.50 5.32
N PRO A 471 -8.71 26.68 5.56
CA PRO A 471 -7.67 25.92 4.86
C PRO A 471 -7.74 24.41 5.14
N LYS A 472 -8.07 24.02 6.38
CA LYS A 472 -8.24 22.60 6.78
C LYS A 472 -9.50 21.99 6.18
N ALA A 473 -10.58 22.75 6.06
CA ALA A 473 -11.82 22.38 5.38
C ALA A 473 -11.56 22.08 3.91
N ALA A 474 -10.75 22.92 3.25
CA ALA A 474 -10.32 22.69 1.88
C ALA A 474 -9.51 21.37 1.75
N ASP A 475 -8.54 21.12 2.63
CA ASP A 475 -7.81 19.83 2.67
C ASP A 475 -8.73 18.63 2.98
N GLY A 476 -9.78 18.86 3.76
CA GLY A 476 -10.81 17.89 4.10
C GLY A 476 -11.49 17.28 2.88
N PHE A 477 -11.72 18.04 1.81
CA PHE A 477 -12.27 17.50 0.56
C PHE A 477 -11.32 16.49 -0.10
N SER A 478 -10.01 16.65 0.04
CA SER A 478 -9.03 15.63 -0.38
C SER A 478 -9.22 14.33 0.39
N LEU A 479 -9.42 14.43 1.70
CA LEU A 479 -9.70 13.29 2.55
C LEU A 479 -11.00 12.61 2.15
N LEU A 480 -12.10 13.35 1.96
CA LEU A 480 -13.40 12.78 1.56
C LEU A 480 -13.30 11.99 0.24
N MET A 481 -12.52 12.48 -0.72
CA MET A 481 -12.45 11.93 -2.07
C MET A 481 -11.38 10.84 -2.27
N SER A 482 -10.40 10.74 -1.38
CA SER A 482 -9.33 9.74 -1.46
C SER A 482 -9.74 8.40 -0.83
N ASP A 483 -9.18 7.29 -1.29
CA ASP A 483 -9.33 6.01 -0.59
C ASP A 483 -8.55 6.03 0.73
N CYS A 484 -9.05 5.32 1.74
CA CYS A 484 -8.34 5.10 3.00
C CYS A 484 -7.62 3.75 2.99
N THR A 485 -6.57 3.61 3.80
CA THR A 485 -5.79 2.37 3.92
C THR A 485 -6.08 1.61 5.22
N ASP A 486 -6.48 2.32 6.27
CA ASP A 486 -6.60 1.83 7.64
C ASP A 486 -8.05 1.63 8.12
N VAL A 487 -9.00 2.43 7.62
CA VAL A 487 -10.42 2.40 8.00
C VAL A 487 -11.30 2.72 6.78
N LEU A 488 -12.61 2.41 6.85
CA LEU A 488 -13.56 2.65 5.75
C LEU A 488 -13.16 1.99 4.42
N THR A 489 -12.55 0.80 4.47
CA THR A 489 -12.14 0.05 3.28
C THR A 489 -13.14 -1.06 2.95
N ARG A 490 -13.30 -1.37 1.66
CA ARG A 490 -14.14 -2.50 1.22
C ARG A 490 -13.61 -3.84 1.73
N ALA A 491 -12.28 -3.99 1.76
CA ALA A 491 -11.63 -5.16 2.34
C ALA A 491 -12.03 -5.31 3.81
N GLY A 492 -11.93 -4.25 4.62
CA GLY A 492 -12.36 -4.22 6.02
C GLY A 492 -13.89 -4.18 6.24
N HIS A 493 -14.68 -4.66 5.28
CA HIS A 493 -16.15 -4.79 5.38
C HIS A 493 -16.93 -3.48 5.58
N ALA A 494 -16.35 -2.31 5.26
CA ALA A 494 -17.05 -1.03 5.29
C ALA A 494 -18.08 -0.91 4.14
N ASP A 495 -19.16 -0.12 4.34
CA ASP A 495 -20.14 0.20 3.30
C ASP A 495 -19.62 1.34 2.43
N VAL A 496 -19.09 0.94 1.27
CA VAL A 496 -18.48 1.85 0.31
C VAL A 496 -19.12 1.63 -1.06
N ARG A 497 -19.92 2.61 -1.47
CA ARG A 497 -20.56 2.66 -2.78
C ARG A 497 -19.56 3.18 -3.81
N ILE A 498 -19.32 2.42 -4.88
CA ILE A 498 -18.26 2.71 -5.86
C ILE A 498 -18.41 4.09 -6.50
N MET A 499 -19.65 4.53 -6.75
CA MET A 499 -19.96 5.79 -7.44
C MET A 499 -19.99 7.01 -6.51
N PHE A 500 -19.49 6.90 -5.28
CA PHE A 500 -19.60 8.00 -4.30
C PHE A 500 -18.95 9.29 -4.78
N ARG A 501 -17.86 9.17 -5.55
CA ARG A 501 -17.16 10.32 -6.13
C ARG A 501 -18.02 11.07 -7.14
N GLN A 502 -18.73 10.33 -8.00
CA GLN A 502 -19.65 10.92 -8.99
C GLN A 502 -20.84 11.58 -8.31
N ARG A 503 -21.43 10.92 -7.32
CA ARG A 503 -22.54 11.48 -6.55
C ARG A 503 -22.11 12.74 -5.78
N PHE A 504 -21.01 12.64 -5.04
CA PHE A 504 -20.43 13.77 -4.31
C PHE A 504 -20.18 14.97 -5.22
N PHE A 505 -19.59 14.73 -6.40
CA PHE A 505 -19.38 15.77 -7.40
C PHE A 505 -20.70 16.45 -7.82
N THR A 506 -21.69 15.64 -8.20
CA THR A 506 -23.00 16.14 -8.68
C THR A 506 -23.70 16.98 -7.61
N ASP A 507 -23.66 16.52 -6.36
CA ASP A 507 -24.37 17.13 -5.24
C ASP A 507 -23.65 18.40 -4.73
N ASN A 508 -22.30 18.45 -4.74
CA ASN A 508 -21.53 19.47 -4.00
C ASN A 508 -20.78 20.47 -4.88
N VAL A 509 -20.38 20.11 -6.11
CA VAL A 509 -19.61 21.04 -6.95
C VAL A 509 -20.39 22.31 -7.33
N PRO A 510 -21.70 22.26 -7.65
CA PRO A 510 -22.46 23.49 -7.89
C PRO A 510 -22.38 24.47 -6.71
N ALA A 511 -22.47 23.97 -5.46
CA ALA A 511 -22.35 24.78 -4.26
C ALA A 511 -20.93 25.34 -4.06
N LEU A 512 -19.89 24.57 -4.34
CA LEU A 512 -18.50 25.05 -4.31
C LEU A 512 -18.24 26.17 -5.32
N VAL A 513 -18.78 26.06 -6.53
CA VAL A 513 -18.67 27.08 -7.58
C VAL A 513 -19.40 28.36 -7.17
N GLN A 514 -20.64 28.23 -6.68
CA GLN A 514 -21.40 29.38 -6.17
C GLN A 514 -20.68 30.05 -4.99
N GLY A 515 -20.17 29.26 -4.04
CA GLY A 515 -19.41 29.74 -2.90
C GLY A 515 -18.14 30.49 -3.31
N PHE A 516 -17.40 30.01 -4.31
CA PHE A 516 -16.24 30.72 -4.86
C PHE A 516 -16.60 32.10 -5.43
N HIS A 517 -17.68 32.21 -6.20
CA HIS A 517 -18.09 33.49 -6.78
C HIS A 517 -18.56 34.48 -5.71
N ALA A 518 -19.29 33.99 -4.70
CA ALA A 518 -19.84 34.80 -3.62
C ALA A 518 -18.82 35.16 -2.52
N ALA A 519 -17.71 34.41 -2.40
CA ALA A 519 -16.75 34.57 -1.32
C ALA A 519 -15.90 35.86 -1.44
N PRO A 520 -15.52 36.47 -0.30
CA PRO A 520 -14.46 37.48 -0.22
C PRO A 520 -13.11 36.97 -0.77
N GLN A 521 -12.25 37.90 -1.22
CA GLN A 521 -10.98 37.58 -1.89
C GLN A 521 -10.03 36.70 -1.06
N ASP A 522 -10.01 36.90 0.26
CA ASP A 522 -9.20 36.16 1.24
C ASP A 522 -9.66 34.72 1.45
N VAL A 523 -10.94 34.43 1.20
CA VAL A 523 -11.56 33.11 1.39
C VAL A 523 -11.61 32.29 0.10
N LYS A 524 -11.65 32.95 -1.06
CA LYS A 524 -11.64 32.31 -2.39
C LYS A 524 -10.59 31.19 -2.57
N PRO A 525 -9.33 31.29 -2.06
CA PRO A 525 -8.37 30.20 -2.16
C PRO A 525 -8.88 28.87 -1.56
N ASN A 526 -9.66 28.92 -0.47
CA ASN A 526 -10.16 27.71 0.19
C ASN A 526 -11.15 26.96 -0.69
N TYR A 527 -12.09 27.67 -1.33
CA TYR A 527 -13.06 27.07 -2.26
C TYR A 527 -12.37 26.44 -3.48
N LEU A 528 -11.39 27.12 -4.08
CA LEU A 528 -10.64 26.58 -5.22
C LEU A 528 -9.78 25.39 -4.85
N LYS A 529 -9.15 25.40 -3.67
CA LYS A 529 -8.38 24.28 -3.17
C LYS A 529 -9.30 23.06 -2.95
N GLY A 530 -10.47 23.26 -2.34
CA GLY A 530 -11.50 22.22 -2.21
C GLY A 530 -11.95 21.65 -3.57
N LEU A 531 -12.28 22.53 -4.52
CA LEU A 531 -12.67 22.13 -5.88
C LEU A 531 -11.55 21.34 -6.58
N SER A 532 -10.30 21.80 -6.50
CA SER A 532 -9.13 21.10 -7.06
C SER A 532 -9.00 19.68 -6.48
N HIS A 533 -9.16 19.51 -5.17
CA HIS A 533 -9.12 18.21 -4.52
C HIS A 533 -10.23 17.26 -5.00
N VAL A 534 -11.43 17.79 -5.25
CA VAL A 534 -12.54 17.01 -5.82
C VAL A 534 -12.22 16.60 -7.25
N LEU A 535 -11.92 17.56 -8.13
CA LEU A 535 -11.71 17.31 -9.57
C LEU A 535 -10.57 16.32 -9.84
N ASN A 536 -9.45 16.46 -9.14
CA ASN A 536 -8.28 15.59 -9.31
C ASN A 536 -8.50 14.14 -8.85
N ARG A 537 -9.64 13.85 -8.20
CA ARG A 537 -10.00 12.52 -7.71
C ARG A 537 -11.17 11.89 -8.47
N LEU A 538 -11.74 12.56 -9.49
CA LEU A 538 -12.88 12.04 -10.24
C LEU A 538 -12.45 11.08 -11.35
N PRO A 539 -13.24 10.02 -11.62
CA PRO A 539 -13.08 9.23 -12.83
C PRO A 539 -13.23 10.08 -14.09
N LYS A 540 -12.33 9.91 -15.06
CA LYS A 540 -12.33 10.66 -16.33
C LYS A 540 -13.68 10.71 -17.06
N PRO A 541 -14.47 9.63 -17.13
CA PRO A 541 -15.77 9.68 -17.82
C PRO A 541 -16.77 10.65 -17.20
N VAL A 542 -16.64 10.94 -15.90
CA VAL A 542 -17.50 11.90 -15.18
C VAL A 542 -16.99 13.33 -15.35
N LEU A 543 -15.66 13.50 -15.37
CA LEU A 543 -15.04 14.82 -15.44
C LEU A 543 -15.15 15.45 -16.82
N LEU A 544 -14.97 14.67 -17.91
CA LEU A 544 -14.88 15.21 -19.27
C LEU A 544 -16.11 16.01 -19.74
N PRO A 545 -17.37 15.57 -19.50
CA PRO A 545 -18.55 16.34 -19.91
C PRO A 545 -18.70 17.69 -19.20
N GLU A 546 -18.24 17.76 -17.95
CA GLU A 546 -18.38 18.92 -17.07
C GLU A 546 -17.16 19.86 -17.14
N LEU A 547 -16.06 19.39 -17.73
CA LEU A 547 -14.83 20.15 -17.81
C LEU A 547 -14.96 21.49 -18.55
N PRO A 548 -15.75 21.65 -19.64
CA PRO A 548 -15.87 22.94 -20.32
C PRO A 548 -16.40 24.09 -19.44
N THR A 549 -17.40 23.82 -18.60
CA THR A 549 -17.97 24.81 -17.67
C THR A 549 -16.99 25.14 -16.56
N LEU A 550 -16.34 24.11 -15.99
CA LEU A 550 -15.34 24.26 -14.93
C LEU A 550 -14.03 24.90 -15.40
N LEU A 551 -13.62 24.68 -16.64
CA LEU A 551 -12.39 25.24 -17.19
C LEU A 551 -12.48 26.77 -17.29
N SER A 552 -13.64 27.31 -17.65
CA SER A 552 -13.87 28.75 -17.67
C SER A 552 -13.62 29.38 -16.29
N LEU A 553 -14.14 28.73 -15.24
CA LEU A 553 -13.91 29.13 -13.84
C LEU A 553 -12.43 29.05 -13.45
N LEU A 554 -11.75 27.96 -13.80
CA LEU A 554 -10.32 27.78 -13.50
C LEU A 554 -9.46 28.83 -14.22
N LEU A 555 -9.77 29.17 -15.46
CA LEU A 555 -9.06 30.22 -16.20
C LEU A 555 -9.30 31.62 -15.60
N GLU A 556 -10.50 31.89 -15.10
CA GLU A 556 -10.81 33.11 -14.35
C GLU A 556 -10.00 33.16 -13.05
N ALA A 557 -9.94 32.04 -12.31
CA ALA A 557 -9.18 31.94 -11.06
C ALA A 557 -7.68 32.25 -11.23
N LEU A 558 -7.05 31.87 -12.34
CA LEU A 558 -5.65 32.25 -12.64
C LEU A 558 -5.43 33.76 -12.74
N SER A 559 -6.50 34.53 -12.98
CA SER A 559 -6.46 35.98 -13.08
C SER A 559 -6.57 36.68 -11.72
N CYS A 560 -6.89 35.94 -10.65
CA CYS A 560 -6.90 36.45 -9.30
C CYS A 560 -5.47 36.87 -8.89
N PRO A 561 -5.26 38.03 -8.25
CA PRO A 561 -3.92 38.47 -7.81
C PRO A 561 -3.36 37.62 -6.66
N ASP A 562 -4.20 36.83 -5.99
CA ASP A 562 -3.80 35.97 -4.88
C ASP A 562 -2.90 34.80 -5.35
N CYS A 563 -1.71 34.70 -4.76
CA CYS A 563 -0.72 33.69 -5.13
C CYS A 563 -1.13 32.25 -4.77
N VAL A 564 -1.95 32.08 -3.72
CA VAL A 564 -2.43 30.77 -3.26
C VAL A 564 -3.51 30.25 -4.21
N VAL A 565 -4.42 31.12 -4.66
CA VAL A 565 -5.38 30.85 -5.72
C VAL A 565 -4.65 30.41 -6.99
N GLN A 566 -3.69 31.21 -7.47
CA GLN A 566 -2.92 30.91 -8.68
C GLN A 566 -2.23 29.53 -8.59
N LEU A 567 -1.55 29.24 -7.48
CA LEU A 567 -0.86 27.96 -7.29
C LEU A 567 -1.85 26.79 -7.28
N SER A 568 -2.96 26.91 -6.55
CA SER A 568 -3.98 25.85 -6.43
C SER A 568 -4.61 25.53 -7.79
N THR A 569 -4.91 26.57 -8.56
CA THR A 569 -5.46 26.43 -9.91
C THR A 569 -4.46 25.85 -10.90
N LEU A 570 -3.19 26.28 -10.89
CA LEU A 570 -2.13 25.68 -11.71
C LEU A 570 -1.95 24.18 -11.42
N SER A 571 -1.96 23.82 -10.13
CA SER A 571 -1.84 22.44 -9.68
C SER A 571 -3.04 21.58 -10.12
N CYS A 572 -4.22 22.19 -10.26
CA CYS A 572 -5.42 21.55 -10.81
C CYS A 572 -5.34 21.37 -12.34
N LEU A 573 -4.85 22.38 -13.06
CA LEU A 573 -4.81 22.35 -14.54
C LEU A 573 -3.72 21.43 -15.08
N GLN A 574 -2.59 21.27 -14.38
CA GLN A 574 -1.46 20.50 -14.88
C GLN A 574 -1.81 19.04 -15.23
N PRO A 575 -2.50 18.25 -14.37
CA PRO A 575 -2.96 16.91 -14.73
C PRO A 575 -3.98 16.91 -15.88
N LEU A 576 -4.88 17.90 -15.93
CA LEU A 576 -5.93 18.00 -16.95
C LEU A 576 -5.38 18.17 -18.37
N LEU A 577 -4.23 18.84 -18.51
CA LEU A 577 -3.50 18.95 -19.78
C LEU A 577 -3.07 17.58 -20.33
N LEU A 578 -2.79 16.62 -19.46
CA LEU A 578 -2.37 15.27 -19.83
C LEU A 578 -3.57 14.34 -20.04
N GLU A 579 -4.63 14.53 -19.25
CA GLU A 579 -5.76 13.58 -19.18
C GLU A 579 -6.93 13.92 -20.09
N ALA A 580 -7.11 15.20 -20.43
CA ALA A 580 -8.22 15.70 -21.25
C ALA A 580 -7.75 16.65 -22.37
N PRO A 581 -6.74 16.27 -23.18
CA PRO A 581 -6.12 17.16 -24.16
C PRO A 581 -7.11 17.73 -25.18
N GLN A 582 -8.15 16.98 -25.55
CA GLN A 582 -9.19 17.42 -26.47
C GLN A 582 -9.95 18.66 -25.97
N VAL A 583 -10.32 18.71 -24.68
CA VAL A 583 -11.03 19.87 -24.11
C VAL A 583 -10.07 21.03 -23.89
N MET A 584 -8.87 20.74 -23.38
CA MET A 584 -7.83 21.75 -23.14
C MET A 584 -7.38 22.43 -24.43
N SER A 585 -7.37 21.71 -25.56
CA SER A 585 -7.00 22.24 -26.88
C SER A 585 -7.87 23.40 -27.36
N LEU A 586 -9.11 23.48 -26.88
CA LEU A 586 -10.06 24.55 -27.24
C LEU A 586 -9.70 25.91 -26.62
N HIS A 587 -8.85 25.92 -25.60
CA HIS A 587 -8.49 27.11 -24.82
C HIS A 587 -6.98 27.42 -24.84
N VAL A 588 -6.23 26.88 -25.81
CA VAL A 588 -4.76 26.98 -25.87
C VAL A 588 -4.26 28.41 -25.81
N ASP A 589 -4.90 29.34 -26.53
CA ASP A 589 -4.53 30.76 -26.52
C ASP A 589 -4.53 31.35 -25.10
N THR A 590 -5.64 31.15 -24.39
CA THR A 590 -5.81 31.65 -23.01
C THR A 590 -4.87 30.93 -22.05
N LEU A 591 -4.71 29.61 -22.16
CA LEU A 591 -3.81 28.82 -21.32
C LEU A 591 -2.37 29.29 -21.48
N VAL A 592 -1.87 29.40 -22.72
CA VAL A 592 -0.52 29.88 -23.03
C VAL A 592 -0.32 31.29 -22.46
N THR A 593 -1.26 32.19 -22.70
CA THR A 593 -1.17 33.58 -22.24
C THR A 593 -1.11 33.67 -20.71
N LYS A 594 -2.01 32.97 -20.00
CA LYS A 594 -2.06 32.99 -18.53
C LYS A 594 -0.81 32.35 -17.92
N PHE A 595 -0.37 31.20 -18.42
CA PHE A 595 0.82 30.52 -17.88
C PHE A 595 2.11 31.32 -18.14
N LEU A 596 2.28 31.92 -19.32
CA LEU A 596 3.43 32.79 -19.60
C LEU A 596 3.45 34.00 -18.66
N ASN A 597 2.30 34.65 -18.44
CA ASN A 597 2.21 35.77 -17.50
C ASN A 597 2.62 35.34 -16.08
N LEU A 598 2.09 34.21 -15.60
CA LEU A 598 2.39 33.67 -14.27
C LEU A 598 3.82 33.16 -14.11
N SER A 599 4.50 32.80 -15.21
CA SER A 599 5.93 32.46 -15.20
C SER A 599 6.85 33.63 -14.78
N SER A 600 6.29 34.85 -14.73
CA SER A 600 6.95 36.07 -14.24
C SER A 600 6.39 36.62 -12.93
N SER A 601 5.55 35.85 -12.22
CA SER A 601 4.98 36.21 -10.92
C SER A 601 6.06 36.49 -9.85
N PRO A 602 5.81 37.39 -8.86
CA PRO A 602 6.73 37.59 -7.74
C PRO A 602 6.98 36.28 -6.94
N SER A 603 5.98 35.40 -6.86
CA SER A 603 6.06 34.14 -6.13
C SER A 603 6.87 33.10 -6.90
N MET A 604 7.89 32.52 -6.26
CA MET A 604 8.71 31.45 -6.84
C MET A 604 7.89 30.20 -7.14
N ALA A 605 6.98 29.82 -6.26
CA ALA A 605 6.19 28.60 -6.40
C ALA A 605 5.19 28.70 -7.58
N VAL A 606 4.55 29.87 -7.75
CA VAL A 606 3.67 30.13 -8.90
C VAL A 606 4.45 30.06 -10.21
N ARG A 607 5.66 30.63 -10.27
CA ARG A 607 6.51 30.56 -11.47
C ARG A 607 6.90 29.12 -11.83
N ILE A 608 7.27 28.31 -10.84
CA ILE A 608 7.57 26.88 -11.03
C ILE A 608 6.36 26.14 -11.59
N ALA A 609 5.19 26.25 -10.94
CA ALA A 609 3.97 25.57 -11.37
C ALA A 609 3.51 26.02 -12.77
N ALA A 610 3.64 27.31 -13.09
CA ALA A 610 3.32 27.84 -14.41
C ALA A 610 4.25 27.27 -15.50
N LEU A 611 5.55 27.14 -15.23
CA LEU A 611 6.51 26.52 -16.15
C LEU A 611 6.25 25.02 -16.32
N GLN A 612 5.82 24.33 -15.27
CA GLN A 612 5.41 22.92 -15.36
C GLN A 612 4.14 22.76 -16.20
N CYS A 613 3.18 23.68 -16.09
CA CYS A 613 2.02 23.73 -16.98
C CYS A 613 2.42 24.04 -18.43
N MET A 614 3.37 24.96 -18.64
CA MET A 614 3.94 25.22 -19.98
C MET A 614 4.61 23.98 -20.57
N HIS A 615 5.36 23.21 -19.77
CA HIS A 615 5.90 21.94 -20.20
C HIS A 615 4.78 20.94 -20.52
N ALA A 616 3.77 20.80 -19.65
CA ALA A 616 2.65 19.87 -19.88
C ALA A 616 1.82 20.21 -21.15
N LEU A 617 1.72 21.49 -21.54
CA LEU A 617 1.07 21.91 -22.78
C LEU A 617 1.67 21.24 -24.03
N THR A 618 2.95 20.84 -24.03
CA THR A 618 3.58 20.19 -25.20
C THR A 618 2.99 18.82 -25.50
N ARG A 619 2.21 18.24 -24.58
CA ARG A 619 1.50 16.97 -24.76
C ARG A 619 0.18 17.11 -25.53
N LEU A 620 -0.28 18.34 -25.78
CA LEU A 620 -1.43 18.58 -26.66
C LEU A 620 -1.07 18.29 -28.13
N PRO A 621 -2.07 18.06 -29.01
CA PRO A 621 -1.81 17.79 -30.42
C PRO A 621 -0.92 18.87 -31.07
N THR A 622 0.17 18.46 -31.72
CA THR A 622 1.14 19.37 -32.34
C THR A 622 0.51 20.46 -33.24
N PRO A 623 -0.51 20.15 -34.09
CA PRO A 623 -1.12 21.16 -34.96
C PRO A 623 -1.70 22.36 -34.20
N VAL A 624 -2.23 22.17 -32.99
CA VAL A 624 -2.81 23.27 -32.20
C VAL A 624 -1.74 24.12 -31.50
N LEU A 625 -0.54 23.58 -31.30
CA LEU A 625 0.56 24.25 -30.60
C LEU A 625 1.48 25.04 -31.54
N LEU A 626 1.64 24.59 -32.79
CA LEU A 626 2.56 25.19 -33.77
C LEU A 626 2.40 26.71 -33.93
N PRO A 627 1.19 27.29 -33.98
CA PRO A 627 1.02 28.75 -34.08
C PRO A 627 1.66 29.52 -32.91
N TYR A 628 1.70 28.93 -31.72
CA TYR A 628 2.20 29.58 -30.49
C TYR A 628 3.70 29.36 -30.28
N LYS A 629 4.31 28.37 -30.95
CA LYS A 629 5.73 27.99 -30.77
C LYS A 629 6.69 29.19 -30.80
N PRO A 630 6.64 30.12 -31.78
CA PRO A 630 7.58 31.24 -31.84
C PRO A 630 7.45 32.19 -30.65
N GLN A 631 6.21 32.52 -30.26
CA GLN A 631 5.91 33.40 -29.14
C GLN A 631 6.36 32.78 -27.82
N VAL A 632 6.04 31.49 -27.61
CA VAL A 632 6.38 30.77 -26.38
C VAL A 632 7.88 30.63 -26.21
N ILE A 633 8.62 30.23 -27.25
CA ILE A 633 10.09 30.08 -27.18
C ILE A 633 10.77 31.41 -26.86
N ARG A 634 10.24 32.53 -27.38
CA ARG A 634 10.74 33.87 -27.08
C ARG A 634 10.43 34.26 -25.63
N ALA A 635 9.20 34.05 -25.17
CA ALA A 635 8.78 34.40 -23.81
C ALA A 635 9.52 33.56 -22.75
N LEU A 636 9.72 32.26 -23.00
CA LEU A 636 10.46 31.34 -22.12
C LEU A 636 11.97 31.63 -22.05
N ALA A 637 12.50 32.58 -22.82
CA ALA A 637 13.89 33.03 -22.65
C ALA A 637 14.08 33.75 -21.31
N LYS A 638 13.13 34.59 -20.90
CA LYS A 638 13.25 35.40 -19.68
C LYS A 638 13.35 34.54 -18.39
N PRO A 639 12.54 33.48 -18.18
CA PRO A 639 12.67 32.60 -17.03
C PRO A 639 13.97 31.78 -16.97
N LEU A 640 14.75 31.67 -18.05
CA LEU A 640 16.07 31.01 -18.02
C LEU A 640 17.11 31.80 -17.22
N ASP A 641 16.98 33.12 -17.18
CA ASP A 641 17.82 34.02 -16.39
C ASP A 641 17.20 34.37 -15.03
N ASP A 642 16.23 33.56 -14.57
CA ASP A 642 15.58 33.82 -13.30
C ASP A 642 16.55 33.77 -12.11
N LYS A 643 16.33 34.60 -11.09
CA LYS A 643 17.17 34.67 -9.87
C LYS A 643 17.27 33.33 -9.10
N LYS A 644 16.33 32.39 -9.26
CA LYS A 644 16.30 31.11 -8.52
C LYS A 644 16.60 29.90 -9.43
N ARG A 645 17.52 29.04 -8.99
CA ARG A 645 17.95 27.82 -9.73
C ARG A 645 16.81 26.89 -10.11
N LEU A 646 15.87 26.63 -9.20
CA LEU A 646 14.75 25.70 -9.45
C LEU A 646 13.84 26.21 -10.57
N VAL A 647 13.61 27.52 -10.66
CA VAL A 647 12.81 28.10 -11.74
C VAL A 647 13.54 27.94 -13.07
N ARG A 648 14.84 28.22 -13.11
CA ARG A 648 15.66 28.02 -14.32
C ARG A 648 15.62 26.56 -14.79
N LYS A 649 15.65 25.59 -13.89
CA LYS A 649 15.53 24.16 -14.21
C LYS A 649 14.21 23.86 -14.94
N GLU A 650 13.08 24.31 -14.40
CA GLU A 650 11.78 24.08 -15.04
C GLU A 650 11.65 24.85 -16.37
N ALA A 651 12.25 26.05 -16.47
CA ALA A 651 12.29 26.82 -17.71
C ALA A 651 13.09 26.11 -18.81
N VAL A 652 14.24 25.50 -18.47
CA VAL A 652 15.02 24.67 -19.40
C VAL A 652 14.19 23.49 -19.90
N SER A 653 13.54 22.76 -19.00
CA SER A 653 12.68 21.62 -19.35
C SER A 653 11.51 22.02 -20.25
N ALA A 654 10.78 23.07 -19.89
CA ALA A 654 9.68 23.57 -20.70
C ALA A 654 10.17 24.03 -22.07
N ARG A 655 11.16 24.93 -22.13
CA ARG A 655 11.65 25.49 -23.39
C ARG A 655 12.23 24.42 -24.32
N GLY A 656 12.92 23.43 -23.77
CA GLY A 656 13.48 22.29 -24.50
C GLY A 656 12.40 21.52 -25.27
N GLU A 657 11.33 21.10 -24.61
CA GLU A 657 10.22 20.39 -25.27
C GLU A 657 9.52 21.25 -26.34
N TRP A 658 9.33 22.55 -26.06
CA TRP A 658 8.73 23.47 -27.04
C TRP A 658 9.59 23.63 -28.31
N PHE A 659 10.92 23.48 -28.23
CA PHE A 659 11.78 23.47 -29.42
C PHE A 659 11.54 22.25 -30.30
N LEU A 660 11.28 21.08 -29.70
CA LEU A 660 11.11 19.81 -30.39
C LEU A 660 9.81 19.72 -31.21
N LEU A 661 8.78 20.50 -30.85
CA LEU A 661 7.49 20.51 -31.56
C LEU A 661 7.64 20.70 -33.07
N GLY A 662 7.22 19.72 -33.87
CA GLY A 662 7.28 19.79 -35.34
C GLY A 662 8.60 19.31 -35.96
N SER A 663 9.45 18.62 -35.18
CA SER A 663 10.64 17.93 -35.69
C SER A 663 10.30 16.47 -36.06
N PRO A 664 10.93 15.85 -37.06
CA PRO A 664 10.69 14.45 -37.38
C PRO A 664 11.12 13.55 -36.20
N GLY A 665 10.14 12.89 -35.58
CA GLY A 665 10.33 12.03 -34.40
C GLY A 665 9.69 12.55 -33.09
N SER A 666 9.05 13.73 -33.10
CA SER A 666 8.29 14.29 -31.97
C SER A 666 6.83 13.84 -31.93
#